data_AF-A0A2V7TCM9-F1
#
_entry.id   AF-A0A2V7TCM9-F1
#
_cell.length_a   1.000
_cell.length_b   1.000
_cell.length_c   1.000
_cell.angle_alpha   90.00
_cell.angle_beta   90.00
_cell.angle_gamma   90.00
#
_symmetry.space_group_name_H-M   'P 1'
#
loop_
_entity.id
_entity.type
_entity.pdbx_description
1 polymer ?
#
loop_
_entity_poly.entity_id
_entity_poly.type
_entity_poly.pdbx_seq_one_letter_code
_entity_poly.pdbx_strand_id
1 'polypeptide(L)'
;MGLPRGEDSDPAAENLSQQAHRRLIGVLGFCLPILLYIFAGLLPTAGLPSWRVLSSVSAYYYTGGVAVFIGVLFALALFLLTYRGYKGVIADRVLGFVGGSAALLVALFPTTAPRGLVGPSWWSRWMAVLHYASAVTLFVSFILFAIWLFRKSNVPRRGDRPLEKRRRDDICLACGIVMIVSVLWAASSVVTHAAIFWPESIAIIAFAVSWLTKGEIHKPAIRMMRTLRQRMRGAPAPVVLGVLLTTRLVIPSSAPVEQTEQGRRPPATLVASFDGLGVGLQGPHGRWEGRNPSDNSLAVGPDYVVQIVNTRIAIFRKNGAIVYGPVPTNSLFKGFGGACEAHNNGDAVVRYDQLANRWLIVMPVFTRSPERPDQPGMWQAQPQGGAYVSPPGVAGQPGPAAPLFVPPTVPPAPPEPPDTARRVRPPRPPEEKGPYSMCYAVSTSADPLGSYYRYEFLRPLFPDYPRPAVWPDGYYVPTSTGDEVIQKHACVADRRHMLLGEPATEQCVVIDGVNFLNNADLDGQGLPPEGAPNVILAAGGAQLHGDFDADGISAWQFSVNWTDPSQTRVSGLQKIAVAPYHYLCDGQLTTCVRQPGTDQHLDAQGDKIMARVVYRNIKGRESVVAVHSVATRAGGGGVRWYEFTVEKDRSLQLRQQGTYAPDSLYRWMASPAIDRNGNIGIGYSFGGSPHFAGQRFAARLAGDRLGQLTLHETVLAEGEAPQTNTMRWEDYTQTAIDPSDDCTIWYVGDYLKKGALTYSTRIGAFRLCE
;
A
#
# COMPACT_ATOMS: atom_id res chain seq x y z
N MET A 1 10.99 43.00 1.72
CA MET A 1 11.13 42.46 0.34
C MET A 1 12.21 41.38 0.39
N GLY A 2 11.81 40.12 0.46
CA GLY A 2 12.72 38.98 0.56
C GLY A 2 11.93 37.71 0.28
N LEU A 3 12.17 37.10 -0.88
CA LEU A 3 11.50 35.88 -1.33
C LEU A 3 11.89 34.71 -0.42
N PRO A 4 10.96 33.86 0.05
CA PRO A 4 11.30 32.61 0.72
C PRO A 4 11.80 31.58 -0.31
N ARG A 5 12.90 30.92 0.03
CA ARG A 5 13.54 29.84 -0.74
C ARG A 5 12.62 28.61 -0.81
N GLY A 6 12.58 28.00 -1.99
CA GLY A 6 11.68 26.91 -2.36
C GLY A 6 11.89 25.59 -1.64
N GLU A 7 10.74 24.94 -1.42
CA GLU A 7 10.41 23.51 -1.42
C GLU A 7 11.54 22.49 -1.29
N ASP A 8 11.53 21.78 -0.15
CA ASP A 8 12.17 20.47 0.02
C ASP A 8 11.33 19.39 -0.72
N SER A 9 11.85 18.90 -1.84
CA SER A 9 11.32 17.75 -2.58
C SER A 9 11.38 16.45 -1.77
N ASP A 10 10.35 15.60 -1.90
CA ASP A 10 10.24 14.29 -1.26
C ASP A 10 11.46 13.36 -1.55
N PRO A 11 12.22 12.96 -0.53
CA PRO A 11 13.43 12.13 -0.69
C PRO A 11 13.15 10.71 -1.21
N ALA A 12 11.91 10.20 -1.18
CA ALA A 12 11.56 8.89 -1.74
C ALA A 12 11.40 8.95 -3.28
N ALA A 13 10.70 9.97 -3.79
CA ALA A 13 10.58 10.25 -5.23
C ALA A 13 11.93 10.62 -5.87
N GLU A 14 12.78 11.36 -5.14
CA GLU A 14 14.14 11.70 -5.57
C GLU A 14 15.00 10.43 -5.74
N ASN A 15 14.80 9.39 -4.91
CA ASN A 15 15.54 8.13 -4.98
C ASN A 15 15.12 7.23 -6.17
N LEU A 16 13.83 7.14 -6.50
CA LEU A 16 13.33 6.33 -7.62
C LEU A 16 13.69 6.94 -8.98
N SER A 17 13.52 8.26 -9.11
CA SER A 17 13.96 9.00 -10.29
C SER A 17 15.47 8.82 -10.50
N GLN A 18 16.30 9.01 -9.46
CA GLN A 18 17.74 8.80 -9.59
C GLN A 18 18.11 7.37 -9.98
N GLN A 19 17.37 6.35 -9.55
CA GLN A 19 17.61 4.96 -9.97
C GLN A 19 17.25 4.73 -11.45
N ALA A 20 16.12 5.25 -11.91
CA ALA A 20 15.71 5.15 -13.32
C ALA A 20 16.71 5.84 -14.26
N HIS A 21 17.17 7.04 -13.89
CA HIS A 21 18.19 7.77 -14.66
C HIS A 21 19.54 7.04 -14.70
N ARG A 22 19.97 6.44 -13.56
CA ARG A 22 21.18 5.58 -13.53
C ARG A 22 21.04 4.37 -14.45
N ARG A 23 19.86 3.74 -14.54
CA ARG A 23 19.62 2.62 -15.47
C ARG A 23 19.71 3.08 -16.92
N LEU A 24 19.05 4.19 -17.27
CA LEU A 24 19.05 4.73 -18.62
C LEU A 24 20.47 5.00 -19.13
N ILE A 25 21.28 5.70 -18.33
CA ILE A 25 22.66 6.05 -18.71
C ILE A 25 23.57 4.82 -18.76
N GLY A 26 23.37 3.88 -17.84
CA GLY A 26 24.07 2.60 -17.90
C GLY A 26 23.76 1.83 -19.17
N VAL A 27 22.50 1.80 -19.63
CA VAL A 27 22.12 1.16 -20.91
C VAL A 27 22.72 1.91 -22.10
N LEU A 28 22.58 3.24 -22.14
CA LEU A 28 23.13 4.05 -23.23
C LEU A 28 24.65 3.90 -23.34
N GLY A 29 25.38 3.92 -22.22
CA GLY A 29 26.82 3.68 -22.19
C GLY A 29 27.21 2.27 -22.62
N PHE A 30 26.46 1.25 -22.19
CA PHE A 30 26.71 -0.15 -22.57
C PHE A 30 26.54 -0.36 -24.08
N CYS A 31 25.50 0.24 -24.67
CA CYS A 31 25.20 0.11 -26.10
C CYS A 31 26.03 1.04 -26.99
N LEU A 32 26.62 2.12 -26.44
CA LEU A 32 27.25 3.18 -27.22
C LEU A 32 28.28 2.67 -28.27
N PRO A 33 29.29 1.84 -27.93
CA PRO A 33 30.27 1.41 -28.93
C PRO A 33 29.65 0.61 -30.10
N ILE A 34 28.62 -0.18 -29.81
CA ILE A 34 27.91 -0.99 -30.80
C ILE A 34 27.04 -0.09 -31.69
N LEU A 35 26.31 0.84 -31.08
CA LEU A 35 25.46 1.78 -31.82
C LEU A 35 26.28 2.67 -32.74
N LEU A 36 27.45 3.15 -32.31
CA LEU A 36 28.35 3.93 -33.17
C LEU A 36 28.79 3.14 -34.40
N TYR A 37 29.17 1.88 -34.22
CA TYR A 37 29.56 0.99 -35.32
C TYR A 37 28.39 0.75 -36.29
N ILE A 38 27.19 0.43 -35.77
CA ILE A 38 26.00 0.18 -36.58
C ILE A 38 25.60 1.43 -37.37
N PHE A 39 25.46 2.58 -36.71
CA PHE A 39 25.01 3.81 -37.37
C PHE A 39 26.03 4.32 -38.39
N ALA A 40 27.35 4.19 -38.12
CA ALA A 40 28.36 4.52 -39.12
C ALA A 40 28.37 3.55 -40.32
N GLY A 41 27.97 2.30 -40.13
CA GLY A 41 27.80 1.33 -41.22
C GLY A 41 26.54 1.56 -42.06
N LEU A 42 25.42 1.91 -41.41
CA LEU A 42 24.13 2.16 -42.04
C LEU A 42 24.02 3.54 -42.72
N LEU A 43 24.79 4.52 -42.24
CA LEU A 43 24.84 5.88 -42.80
C LEU A 43 26.25 6.13 -43.35
N PRO A 44 26.51 5.78 -44.62
CA PRO A 44 27.83 5.86 -45.23
C PRO A 44 28.38 7.29 -45.19
N THR A 45 29.67 7.41 -44.90
CA THR A 45 30.38 8.70 -44.88
C THR A 45 31.33 8.76 -46.07
N ALA A 46 31.21 9.82 -46.89
CA ALA A 46 32.09 10.01 -48.04
C ALA A 46 33.57 10.03 -47.60
N GLY A 47 34.41 9.22 -48.26
CA GLY A 47 35.83 9.08 -47.91
C GLY A 47 36.17 7.98 -46.90
N LEU A 48 35.17 7.23 -46.40
CA LEU A 48 35.38 6.07 -45.51
C LEU A 48 34.64 4.82 -46.00
N PRO A 49 35.27 3.62 -45.93
CA PRO A 49 34.56 2.36 -46.14
C PRO A 49 33.48 2.14 -45.07
N SER A 50 32.28 1.69 -45.48
CA SER A 50 31.23 1.25 -44.55
C SER A 50 31.71 0.09 -43.67
N TRP A 51 31.18 0.00 -42.45
CA TRP A 51 31.49 -1.08 -41.49
C TRP A 51 32.96 -1.14 -41.05
N ARG A 52 33.70 -0.04 -41.18
CA ARG A 52 35.07 0.07 -40.69
C ARG A 52 35.09 0.54 -39.23
N VAL A 53 35.75 -0.21 -38.36
CA VAL A 53 36.06 0.23 -37.00
C VAL A 53 37.11 1.35 -37.06
N LEU A 54 36.80 2.51 -36.46
CA LEU A 54 37.70 3.66 -36.41
C LEU A 54 38.71 3.54 -35.26
N SER A 55 39.70 4.43 -35.26
CA SER A 55 40.83 4.39 -34.32
C SER A 55 40.47 4.77 -32.87
N SER A 56 39.35 5.46 -32.64
CA SER A 56 38.83 5.83 -31.32
C SER A 56 37.30 5.95 -31.36
N VAL A 57 36.66 5.91 -30.20
CA VAL A 57 35.22 6.17 -30.04
C VAL A 57 34.89 7.59 -30.51
N SER A 58 35.74 8.58 -30.17
CA SER A 58 35.57 9.97 -30.62
C SER A 58 35.77 10.17 -32.13
N ALA A 59 36.40 9.23 -32.85
CA ALA A 59 36.53 9.35 -34.30
C ALA A 59 35.17 9.25 -35.02
N TYR A 60 34.17 8.65 -34.38
CA TYR A 60 32.79 8.56 -34.90
C TYR A 60 32.06 9.91 -34.91
N TYR A 61 32.66 10.97 -34.36
CA TYR A 61 32.19 12.35 -34.56
C TYR A 61 32.10 12.73 -36.05
N TYR A 62 32.95 12.12 -36.87
CA TYR A 62 33.05 12.44 -38.30
C TYR A 62 32.25 11.49 -39.18
N THR A 63 31.38 10.64 -38.61
CA THR A 63 30.59 9.66 -39.38
C THR A 63 29.10 9.84 -39.14
N GLY A 64 28.27 9.05 -39.81
CA GLY A 64 26.84 8.96 -39.54
C GLY A 64 26.47 8.55 -38.10
N GLY A 65 27.43 8.09 -37.29
CA GLY A 65 27.27 7.83 -35.86
C GLY A 65 27.29 9.08 -34.96
N VAL A 66 27.58 10.27 -35.51
CA VAL A 66 27.76 11.51 -34.75
C VAL A 66 26.57 11.88 -33.86
N ALA A 67 25.33 11.68 -34.34
CA ALA A 67 24.12 12.00 -33.58
C ALA A 67 23.99 11.11 -32.32
N VAL A 68 24.37 9.83 -32.43
CA VAL A 68 24.40 8.90 -31.29
C VAL A 68 25.52 9.28 -30.33
N PHE A 69 26.72 9.58 -30.85
CA PHE A 69 27.87 9.98 -30.04
C PHE A 69 27.57 11.22 -29.19
N ILE A 70 27.14 12.30 -29.85
CA ILE A 70 26.83 13.57 -29.21
C ILE A 70 25.62 13.43 -28.30
N GLY A 71 24.54 12.80 -28.77
CA GLY A 71 23.30 12.64 -27.99
C GLY A 71 23.51 11.90 -26.66
N VAL A 72 24.30 10.82 -26.66
CA VAL A 72 24.61 10.07 -25.43
C VAL A 72 25.49 10.89 -24.49
N LEU A 73 26.47 11.65 -25.00
CA LEU A 73 27.31 12.51 -24.17
C LEU A 73 26.56 13.70 -23.57
N PHE A 74 25.59 14.28 -24.28
CA PHE A 74 24.71 15.32 -23.75
C PHE A 74 23.79 14.77 -22.66
N ALA A 75 23.21 13.59 -22.86
CA ALA A 75 22.40 12.92 -21.84
C ALA A 75 23.22 12.60 -20.57
N LEU A 76 24.46 12.12 -20.76
CA LEU A 76 25.41 11.90 -19.67
C LEU A 76 25.78 13.20 -18.95
N ALA A 77 26.09 14.26 -19.71
CA ALA A 77 26.48 15.56 -19.16
C ALA A 77 25.36 16.17 -18.33
N LEU A 78 24.14 16.22 -18.86
CA LEU A 78 22.96 16.74 -18.16
C LEU A 78 22.75 16.01 -16.82
N PHE A 79 22.88 14.69 -16.84
CA PHE A 79 22.69 13.90 -15.64
C PHE A 79 23.80 14.09 -14.59
N LEU A 80 25.07 14.13 -15.01
CA LEU A 80 26.18 14.34 -14.09
C LEU A 80 26.18 15.76 -13.50
N LEU A 81 25.78 16.77 -14.28
CA LEU A 81 25.61 18.15 -13.80
C LEU A 81 24.44 18.31 -12.81
N THR A 82 23.38 17.50 -12.98
CA THR A 82 22.22 17.47 -12.07
C THR A 82 22.37 16.47 -10.93
N TYR A 83 23.52 15.78 -10.85
CA TYR A 83 23.77 14.75 -9.84
C TYR A 83 23.96 15.36 -8.44
N ARG A 84 22.96 15.17 -7.58
CA ARG A 84 22.95 15.73 -6.21
C ARG A 84 23.79 14.99 -5.18
N GLY A 85 24.15 13.72 -5.44
CA GLY A 85 24.97 12.90 -4.53
C GLY A 85 24.28 12.50 -3.22
N TYR A 86 25.05 11.97 -2.25
CA TYR A 86 24.56 11.73 -0.89
C TYR A 86 24.41 13.05 -0.12
N LYS A 87 23.32 13.18 0.67
CA LYS A 87 23.09 14.34 1.55
C LYS A 87 24.30 14.55 2.47
N GLY A 88 24.91 15.74 2.41
CA GLY A 88 26.06 16.13 3.23
C GLY A 88 27.45 15.81 2.65
N VAL A 89 27.55 15.27 1.42
CA VAL A 89 28.84 14.94 0.80
C VAL A 89 29.13 15.86 -0.39
N ILE A 90 29.94 16.89 -0.17
CA ILE A 90 30.28 17.91 -1.18
C ILE A 90 31.02 17.29 -2.39
N ALA A 91 31.85 16.29 -2.14
CA ALA A 91 32.67 15.66 -3.17
C ALA A 91 31.85 15.02 -4.30
N ASP A 92 30.62 14.58 -4.02
CA ASP A 92 29.74 13.95 -5.01
C ASP A 92 29.28 14.96 -6.07
N ARG A 93 28.99 16.19 -5.61
CA ARG A 93 28.57 17.30 -6.46
C ARG A 93 29.73 17.86 -7.26
N VAL A 94 30.91 17.95 -6.64
CA VAL A 94 32.13 18.38 -7.33
C VAL A 94 32.50 17.38 -8.43
N LEU A 95 32.50 16.08 -8.12
CA LEU A 95 32.84 15.04 -9.10
C LEU A 95 31.80 14.92 -10.21
N GLY A 96 30.50 15.06 -9.89
CA GLY A 96 29.42 15.15 -10.88
C GLY A 96 29.57 16.37 -11.79
N PHE A 97 29.85 17.54 -11.23
CA PHE A 97 30.06 18.77 -11.98
C PHE A 97 31.26 18.69 -12.93
N VAL A 98 32.40 18.19 -12.43
CA VAL A 98 33.63 18.01 -13.22
C VAL A 98 33.42 16.99 -14.33
N GLY A 99 32.84 15.82 -14.03
CA GLY A 99 32.55 14.79 -15.01
C GLY A 99 31.51 15.23 -16.06
N GLY A 100 30.46 15.92 -15.64
CA GLY A 100 29.43 16.43 -16.55
C GLY A 100 29.93 17.53 -17.48
N SER A 101 30.75 18.45 -16.96
CA SER A 101 31.42 19.48 -17.78
C SER A 101 32.39 18.84 -18.78
N ALA A 102 33.16 17.85 -18.35
CA ALA A 102 34.07 17.11 -19.22
C ALA A 102 33.32 16.38 -20.34
N ALA A 103 32.21 15.70 -20.05
CA ALA A 103 31.36 15.05 -21.05
C ALA A 103 30.79 16.05 -22.07
N LEU A 104 30.36 17.23 -21.62
CA LEU A 104 29.86 18.29 -22.49
C LEU A 104 30.95 18.83 -23.42
N LEU A 105 32.16 19.05 -22.91
CA LEU A 105 33.29 19.51 -23.71
C LEU A 105 33.72 18.45 -24.75
N VAL A 106 33.71 17.16 -24.40
CA VAL A 106 33.93 16.06 -25.37
C VAL A 106 32.86 16.06 -26.46
N ALA A 107 31.60 16.36 -26.13
CA ALA A 107 30.50 16.41 -27.09
C ALA A 107 30.57 17.63 -28.02
N LEU A 108 31.04 18.78 -27.53
CA LEU A 108 31.04 20.05 -28.28
C LEU A 108 32.27 20.25 -29.15
N PHE A 109 33.43 19.73 -28.75
CA PHE A 109 34.70 19.98 -29.43
C PHE A 109 35.20 18.70 -30.09
N PRO A 110 35.24 18.59 -31.43
CA PRO A 110 35.70 17.37 -32.09
C PRO A 110 37.23 17.19 -32.07
N THR A 111 37.68 15.94 -32.09
CA THR A 111 39.10 15.55 -32.24
C THR A 111 39.64 15.90 -33.63
N THR A 112 40.90 15.59 -33.94
CA THR A 112 41.40 15.69 -35.33
C THR A 112 40.66 14.70 -36.23
N ALA A 113 40.22 15.15 -37.41
CA ALA A 113 39.55 14.29 -38.39
C ALA A 113 40.42 13.07 -38.77
N PRO A 114 39.84 11.85 -38.81
CA PRO A 114 40.51 10.67 -39.31
C PRO A 114 41.03 10.84 -40.75
N ARG A 115 42.12 10.14 -41.09
CA ARG A 115 42.69 10.18 -42.45
C ARG A 115 41.61 9.82 -43.49
N GLY A 116 41.42 10.70 -44.48
CA GLY A 116 40.42 10.55 -45.53
C GLY A 116 39.14 11.38 -45.32
N LEU A 117 39.00 12.05 -44.17
CA LEU A 117 37.88 12.95 -43.88
C LEU A 117 38.38 14.39 -43.73
N VAL A 118 37.53 15.34 -44.10
CA VAL A 118 37.77 16.77 -43.91
C VAL A 118 37.01 17.23 -42.68
N GLY A 119 37.71 17.89 -41.76
CA GLY A 119 37.07 18.49 -40.59
C GLY A 119 36.21 19.70 -40.96
N PRO A 120 35.29 20.13 -40.07
CA PRO A 120 34.51 21.34 -40.29
C PRO A 120 35.40 22.56 -40.56
N SER A 121 34.93 23.49 -41.39
CA SER A 121 35.68 24.71 -41.75
C SER A 121 36.01 25.61 -40.56
N TRP A 122 35.27 25.47 -39.46
CA TRP A 122 35.48 26.19 -38.20
C TRP A 122 36.41 25.45 -37.21
N TRP A 123 36.92 24.28 -37.57
CA TRP A 123 37.77 23.47 -36.69
C TRP A 123 39.16 24.11 -36.48
N SER A 124 39.71 23.96 -35.27
CA SER A 124 41.06 24.42 -34.93
C SER A 124 41.79 23.43 -34.03
N ARG A 125 43.13 23.43 -34.07
CA ARG A 125 43.99 22.48 -33.35
C ARG A 125 43.77 22.48 -31.84
N TRP A 126 43.40 23.63 -31.25
CA TRP A 126 43.13 23.72 -29.82
C TRP A 126 41.90 22.92 -29.39
N MET A 127 40.92 22.72 -30.29
CA MET A 127 39.71 21.93 -30.00
C MET A 127 40.05 20.46 -29.73
N ALA A 128 41.02 19.90 -30.47
CA ALA A 128 41.50 18.55 -30.22
C ALA A 128 42.20 18.43 -28.86
N VAL A 129 43.02 19.41 -28.49
CA VAL A 129 43.66 19.45 -27.16
C VAL A 129 42.60 19.51 -26.05
N LEU A 130 41.59 20.36 -26.21
CA LEU A 130 40.49 20.49 -25.26
C LEU A 130 39.68 19.19 -25.16
N HIS A 131 39.39 18.53 -26.29
CA HIS A 131 38.69 17.26 -26.33
C HIS A 131 39.44 16.18 -25.55
N TYR A 132 40.73 15.98 -25.83
CA TYR A 132 41.53 14.94 -25.17
C TYR A 132 41.70 15.22 -23.67
N ALA A 133 41.94 16.47 -23.26
CA ALA A 133 42.00 16.84 -21.85
C ALA A 133 40.67 16.60 -21.12
N SER A 134 39.55 16.89 -21.80
CA SER A 134 38.20 16.62 -21.27
C SER A 134 37.91 15.12 -21.21
N ALA A 135 38.31 14.34 -22.21
CA ALA A 135 38.14 12.89 -22.23
C ALA A 135 38.91 12.23 -21.07
N VAL A 136 40.16 12.61 -20.83
CA VAL A 136 40.94 12.13 -19.67
C VAL A 136 40.21 12.47 -18.36
N THR A 137 39.75 13.71 -18.22
CA THR A 137 39.01 14.17 -17.04
C THR A 137 37.71 13.36 -16.83
N LEU A 138 37.01 13.03 -17.91
CA LEU A 138 35.79 12.22 -17.89
C LEU A 138 36.07 10.80 -17.40
N PHE A 139 37.10 10.13 -17.96
CA PHE A 139 37.46 8.77 -17.55
C PHE A 139 38.01 8.70 -16.12
N VAL A 140 38.78 9.70 -15.68
CA VAL A 140 39.21 9.81 -14.28
C VAL A 140 37.99 9.95 -13.37
N SER A 141 37.01 10.77 -13.76
CA SER A 141 35.77 10.91 -12.99
C SER A 141 35.01 9.59 -12.89
N PHE A 142 34.88 8.84 -13.99
CA PHE A 142 34.27 7.51 -14.00
C PHE A 142 34.95 6.52 -13.06
N ILE A 143 36.29 6.50 -13.05
CA ILE A 143 37.08 5.67 -12.14
C ILE A 143 36.77 6.03 -10.68
N LEU A 144 36.80 7.32 -10.33
CA LEU A 144 36.54 7.80 -8.97
C LEU A 144 35.11 7.48 -8.51
N PHE A 145 34.11 7.58 -9.39
CA PHE A 145 32.76 7.15 -9.08
C PHE A 145 32.71 5.65 -8.69
N ALA A 146 33.35 4.80 -9.48
CA ALA A 146 33.30 3.34 -9.30
C ALA A 146 34.10 2.87 -8.06
N ILE A 147 35.33 3.35 -7.86
CA ILE A 147 36.21 2.85 -6.80
C ILE A 147 35.95 3.48 -5.43
N TRP A 148 35.40 4.69 -5.40
CA TRP A 148 35.21 5.45 -4.17
C TRP A 148 33.73 5.71 -3.88
N LEU A 149 33.06 6.47 -4.76
CA LEU A 149 31.75 7.00 -4.40
C LEU A 149 30.67 5.90 -4.28
N PHE A 150 30.65 4.95 -5.20
CA PHE A 150 29.66 3.87 -5.21
C PHE A 150 29.81 2.89 -4.05
N ARG A 151 31.01 2.82 -3.49
CA ARG A 151 31.40 1.91 -2.40
C ARG A 151 31.26 2.55 -1.01
N LYS A 152 30.92 3.85 -0.92
CA LYS A 152 30.63 4.54 0.33
C LYS A 152 29.42 3.92 1.05
N SER A 153 29.45 3.91 2.39
CA SER A 153 28.47 3.28 3.27
C SER A 153 28.41 3.96 4.63
N ASN A 154 27.23 3.96 5.27
CA ASN A 154 27.03 4.43 6.64
C ASN A 154 27.42 3.38 7.70
N VAL A 155 27.68 2.14 7.27
CA VAL A 155 28.19 1.05 8.12
C VAL A 155 29.72 0.95 7.94
N PRO A 156 30.52 1.26 8.97
CA PRO A 156 31.99 1.33 8.86
C PRO A 156 32.63 -0.04 8.64
N ARG A 157 32.18 -1.07 9.37
CA ARG A 157 32.72 -2.44 9.28
C ARG A 157 32.14 -3.18 8.08
N ARG A 158 33.02 -3.71 7.21
CA ARG A 158 32.60 -4.49 6.02
C ARG A 158 31.86 -5.77 6.40
N GLY A 159 32.28 -6.41 7.51
CA GLY A 159 31.69 -7.62 8.09
C GLY A 159 30.24 -7.48 8.56
N ASP A 160 29.75 -6.25 8.68
CA ASP A 160 28.39 -5.96 9.15
C ASP A 160 27.48 -5.48 7.99
N ARG A 161 28.01 -5.33 6.77
CA ARG A 161 27.22 -4.93 5.60
C ARG A 161 26.40 -6.10 5.06
N PRO A 162 25.16 -5.89 4.58
CA PRO A 162 24.38 -6.93 3.90
C PRO A 162 25.14 -7.55 2.72
N LEU A 163 24.96 -8.86 2.49
CA LEU A 163 25.67 -9.59 1.43
C LEU A 163 25.47 -8.98 0.04
N GLU A 164 24.27 -8.51 -0.27
CA GLU A 164 23.96 -7.84 -1.53
C GLU A 164 24.76 -6.54 -1.71
N LYS A 165 24.92 -5.75 -0.64
CA LYS A 165 25.74 -4.53 -0.65
C LYS A 165 27.21 -4.84 -0.90
N ARG A 166 27.75 -5.90 -0.28
CA ARG A 166 29.16 -6.32 -0.51
C ARG A 166 29.40 -6.71 -1.96
N ARG A 167 28.52 -7.55 -2.52
CA ARG A 167 28.61 -7.98 -3.93
C ARG A 167 28.60 -6.78 -4.89
N ARG A 168 27.72 -5.79 -4.65
CA ARG A 168 27.70 -4.56 -5.43
C ARG A 168 29.02 -3.78 -5.31
N ASP A 169 29.53 -3.62 -4.09
CA ASP A 169 30.78 -2.89 -3.85
C ASP A 169 31.99 -3.57 -4.54
N ASP A 170 31.98 -4.90 -4.63
CA ASP A 170 33.01 -5.70 -5.31
C ASP A 170 32.92 -5.56 -6.84
N ILE A 171 31.70 -5.58 -7.41
CA ILE A 171 31.48 -5.36 -8.85
C ILE A 171 31.94 -3.95 -9.25
N CYS A 172 31.60 -2.92 -8.47
CA CYS A 172 32.05 -1.55 -8.75
C CYS A 172 33.58 -1.42 -8.70
N LEU A 173 34.24 -2.10 -7.75
CA LEU A 173 35.70 -2.13 -7.69
C LEU A 173 36.33 -2.81 -8.91
N ALA A 174 35.81 -3.97 -9.31
CA ALA A 174 36.29 -4.69 -10.48
C ALA A 174 36.17 -3.84 -11.75
N CYS A 175 35.03 -3.17 -11.93
CA CYS A 175 34.83 -2.23 -13.05
C CYS A 175 35.84 -1.06 -13.00
N GLY A 176 36.10 -0.51 -11.82
CA GLY A 176 37.12 0.52 -11.61
C GLY A 176 38.52 0.07 -12.02
N ILE A 177 38.91 -1.15 -11.67
CA ILE A 177 40.21 -1.74 -12.06
C ILE A 177 40.29 -1.91 -13.58
N VAL A 178 39.22 -2.42 -14.21
CA VAL A 178 39.15 -2.57 -15.67
C VAL A 178 39.29 -1.22 -16.38
N MET A 179 38.65 -0.16 -15.87
CA MET A 179 38.81 1.19 -16.41
C MET A 179 40.25 1.71 -16.26
N ILE A 180 40.90 1.51 -15.11
CA ILE A 180 42.30 1.90 -14.90
C ILE A 180 43.22 1.20 -15.91
N VAL A 181 43.08 -0.12 -16.06
CA VAL A 181 43.87 -0.89 -17.03
C VAL A 181 43.62 -0.39 -18.46
N SER A 182 42.36 -0.11 -18.80
CA SER A 182 41.98 0.39 -20.12
C SER A 182 42.54 1.78 -20.41
N VAL A 183 42.55 2.68 -19.42
CA VAL A 183 43.16 4.01 -19.55
C VAL A 183 44.68 3.91 -19.70
N LEU A 184 45.35 3.02 -18.96
CA LEU A 184 46.79 2.77 -19.11
C LEU A 184 47.11 2.15 -20.49
N TRP A 185 46.24 1.29 -21.00
CA TRP A 185 46.35 0.74 -22.35
C TRP A 185 46.15 1.83 -23.41
N ALA A 186 45.17 2.72 -23.25
CA ALA A 186 45.01 3.87 -24.13
C ALA A 186 46.23 4.81 -24.08
N ALA A 187 46.81 5.03 -22.89
CA ALA A 187 48.00 5.87 -22.72
C ALA A 187 49.25 5.31 -23.42
N SER A 188 49.41 3.97 -23.51
CA SER A 188 50.52 3.37 -24.24
C SER A 188 50.46 3.60 -25.75
N SER A 189 49.30 4.01 -26.30
CA SER A 189 49.14 4.46 -27.69
C SER A 189 50.00 5.68 -28.02
N VAL A 190 50.35 6.51 -27.03
CA VAL A 190 51.26 7.65 -27.23
C VAL A 190 52.63 7.20 -27.77
N VAL A 191 53.06 5.99 -27.39
CA VAL A 191 54.34 5.39 -27.83
C VAL A 191 54.14 4.38 -28.97
N THR A 192 53.07 3.58 -28.91
CA THR A 192 52.84 2.47 -29.86
C THR A 192 52.05 2.87 -31.10
N HIS A 193 51.43 4.06 -31.10
CA HIS A 193 50.52 4.55 -32.14
C HIS A 193 49.34 3.61 -32.47
N ALA A 194 49.00 2.69 -31.56
CA ALA A 194 47.90 1.75 -31.70
C ALA A 194 46.53 2.44 -31.58
N ALA A 195 45.50 1.89 -32.23
CA ALA A 195 44.13 2.38 -32.09
C ALA A 195 43.62 2.23 -30.64
N ILE A 196 42.97 3.27 -30.12
CA ILE A 196 42.45 3.33 -28.75
C ILE A 196 40.95 2.98 -28.64
N PHE A 197 40.29 2.67 -29.76
CA PHE A 197 38.87 2.32 -29.78
C PHE A 197 38.49 1.20 -28.80
N TRP A 198 39.29 0.13 -28.73
CA TRP A 198 39.04 -1.00 -27.84
C TRP A 198 39.22 -0.66 -26.36
N PRO A 199 40.34 -0.07 -25.90
CA PRO A 199 40.46 0.37 -24.52
C PRO A 199 39.37 1.38 -24.12
N GLU A 200 39.01 2.34 -24.98
CA GLU A 200 37.91 3.28 -24.70
C GLU A 200 36.57 2.56 -24.56
N SER A 201 36.25 1.65 -25.48
CA SER A 201 34.99 0.89 -25.46
C SER A 201 34.86 0.01 -24.22
N ILE A 202 35.95 -0.66 -23.83
CA ILE A 202 35.98 -1.50 -22.62
C ILE A 202 35.81 -0.64 -21.36
N ALA A 203 36.47 0.52 -21.30
CA ALA A 203 36.31 1.45 -20.19
C ALA A 203 34.87 2.00 -20.09
N ILE A 204 34.25 2.35 -21.21
CA ILE A 204 32.85 2.81 -21.27
C ILE A 204 31.89 1.70 -20.82
N ILE A 205 32.09 0.46 -21.29
CA ILE A 205 31.25 -0.69 -20.88
C ILE A 205 31.45 -0.99 -19.39
N ALA A 206 32.68 -0.96 -18.88
CA ALA A 206 32.97 -1.18 -17.45
C ALA A 206 32.31 -0.09 -16.58
N PHE A 207 32.38 1.17 -17.01
CA PHE A 207 31.67 2.27 -16.35
C PHE A 207 30.15 2.02 -16.36
N ALA A 208 29.59 1.69 -17.51
CA ALA A 208 28.17 1.38 -17.67
C ALA A 208 27.70 0.25 -16.74
N VAL A 209 28.46 -0.85 -16.65
CA VAL A 209 28.19 -1.97 -15.74
C VAL A 209 28.23 -1.53 -14.27
N SER A 210 29.20 -0.71 -13.88
CA SER A 210 29.26 -0.15 -12.53
C SER A 210 28.02 0.69 -12.20
N TRP A 211 27.50 1.43 -13.18
CA TRP A 211 26.34 2.31 -13.07
C TRP A 211 25.02 1.51 -13.03
N LEU A 212 24.89 0.49 -13.87
CA LEU A 212 23.76 -0.45 -13.89
C LEU A 212 23.65 -1.25 -12.59
N THR A 213 24.79 -1.65 -12.02
CA THR A 213 24.83 -2.33 -10.72
C THR A 213 24.40 -1.40 -9.60
N LYS A 214 24.75 -0.10 -9.68
CA LYS A 214 24.28 0.92 -8.74
C LYS A 214 22.79 1.27 -8.93
N GLY A 215 22.29 1.19 -10.16
CA GLY A 215 20.86 1.35 -10.51
C GLY A 215 20.00 0.11 -10.21
N GLU A 216 20.58 -0.96 -9.70
CA GLU A 216 19.89 -2.20 -9.31
C GLU A 216 19.14 -2.91 -10.45
N ILE A 217 19.70 -2.90 -11.67
CA ILE A 217 19.07 -3.54 -12.85
C ILE A 217 18.89 -5.06 -12.71
N HIS A 218 19.64 -5.70 -11.79
CA HIS A 218 19.50 -7.13 -11.50
C HIS A 218 18.12 -7.47 -10.94
N LYS A 219 17.45 -6.56 -10.22
CA LYS A 219 16.13 -6.79 -9.64
C LYS A 219 15.04 -7.06 -10.71
N PRO A 220 14.84 -6.20 -11.73
CA PRO A 220 13.88 -6.48 -12.81
C PRO A 220 14.28 -7.67 -13.71
N ALA A 221 15.58 -7.89 -13.97
CA ALA A 221 16.02 -9.03 -14.77
C ALA A 221 15.79 -10.38 -14.05
N ILE A 222 16.05 -10.43 -12.73
CA ILE A 222 15.75 -11.59 -11.88
C ILE A 222 14.24 -11.79 -11.75
N ARG A 223 13.43 -10.71 -11.70
CA ARG A 223 11.97 -10.79 -11.79
C ARG A 223 11.54 -11.47 -13.09
N MET A 224 12.00 -10.99 -14.25
CA MET A 224 11.70 -11.59 -15.55
C MET A 224 12.13 -13.07 -15.65
N MET A 225 13.34 -13.41 -15.18
CA MET A 225 13.83 -14.79 -15.16
C MET A 225 13.04 -15.69 -14.20
N ARG A 226 12.58 -15.18 -13.06
CA ARG A 226 11.74 -15.92 -12.10
C ARG A 226 10.35 -16.16 -12.67
N THR A 227 9.75 -15.16 -13.33
CA THR A 227 8.48 -15.29 -14.05
C THR A 227 8.58 -16.33 -15.18
N LEU A 228 9.68 -16.31 -15.95
CA LEU A 228 9.95 -17.32 -16.98
C LEU A 228 10.16 -18.72 -16.38
N ARG A 229 10.91 -18.83 -15.27
CA ARG A 229 11.17 -20.11 -14.59
C ARG A 229 9.91 -20.69 -13.92
N GLN A 230 9.02 -19.85 -13.42
CA GLN A 230 7.72 -20.26 -12.89
C GLN A 230 6.78 -20.73 -14.01
N ARG A 231 6.78 -20.07 -15.18
CA ARG A 231 6.06 -20.53 -16.38
C ARG A 231 6.58 -21.88 -16.91
N MET A 232 7.87 -22.16 -16.78
CA MET A 232 8.47 -23.43 -17.25
C MET A 232 8.30 -24.60 -16.29
N ARG A 233 7.94 -24.39 -15.01
CA ARG A 233 7.88 -25.44 -13.99
C ARG A 233 6.61 -26.31 -14.00
N GLY A 234 5.79 -26.23 -15.06
CA GLY A 234 4.54 -27.00 -15.18
C GLY A 234 4.23 -27.53 -16.58
N ALA A 235 5.15 -27.47 -17.54
CA ALA A 235 4.87 -27.91 -18.92
C ALA A 235 5.50 -29.30 -19.21
N PRO A 236 4.74 -30.27 -19.76
CA PRO A 236 5.29 -31.56 -20.18
C PRO A 236 6.20 -31.42 -21.41
N ALA A 237 7.15 -32.36 -21.53
CA ALA A 237 8.39 -32.23 -22.32
C ALA A 237 8.30 -32.15 -23.87
N PRO A 238 7.20 -32.47 -24.60
CA PRO A 238 7.23 -32.35 -26.06
C PRO A 238 6.43 -31.12 -26.56
N VAL A 239 6.79 -29.91 -26.13
CA VAL A 239 6.33 -28.65 -26.79
C VAL A 239 7.49 -27.65 -26.97
N VAL A 240 8.74 -28.09 -26.85
CA VAL A 240 9.91 -27.20 -26.90
C VAL A 240 10.21 -26.68 -28.32
N LEU A 241 9.61 -27.25 -29.38
CA LEU A 241 9.90 -26.85 -30.76
C LEU A 241 8.83 -25.97 -31.46
N GLY A 242 7.66 -25.76 -30.85
CA GLY A 242 6.55 -25.00 -31.46
C GLY A 242 6.43 -23.52 -31.03
N VAL A 243 7.21 -23.09 -30.03
CA VAL A 243 6.96 -21.81 -29.32
C VAL A 243 7.64 -20.59 -29.98
N LEU A 244 8.47 -20.77 -31.02
CA LEU A 244 9.17 -19.65 -31.67
C LEU A 244 8.45 -18.98 -32.85
N LEU A 245 7.26 -19.46 -33.27
CA LEU A 245 6.59 -18.92 -34.47
C LEU A 245 5.11 -18.56 -34.33
N THR A 246 4.53 -18.59 -33.13
CA THR A 246 3.15 -18.08 -32.93
C THR A 246 3.02 -17.32 -31.62
N THR A 247 3.50 -16.08 -31.57
CA THR A 247 2.98 -15.08 -30.64
C THR A 247 1.58 -14.68 -31.05
N ARG A 248 0.59 -15.54 -30.79
CA ARG A 248 -0.75 -15.04 -30.51
C ARG A 248 -0.72 -14.51 -29.07
N LEU A 249 -0.81 -13.19 -28.95
CA LEU A 249 -1.24 -12.53 -27.73
C LEU A 249 -2.58 -13.17 -27.33
N VAL A 250 -2.54 -14.11 -26.39
CA VAL A 250 -3.75 -14.51 -25.67
C VAL A 250 -3.96 -13.41 -24.64
N ILE A 251 -4.65 -12.35 -25.07
CA ILE A 251 -5.36 -11.46 -24.16
C ILE A 251 -6.54 -12.30 -23.66
N PRO A 252 -6.63 -12.65 -22.37
CA PRO A 252 -7.89 -13.15 -21.86
C PRO A 252 -8.87 -11.98 -21.95
N SER A 253 -9.73 -12.02 -22.97
CA SER A 253 -10.86 -11.11 -23.13
C SER A 253 -11.89 -11.45 -22.06
N SER A 254 -11.64 -11.06 -20.81
CA SER A 254 -12.75 -10.73 -19.90
C SER A 254 -13.43 -9.49 -20.46
N ALA A 255 -14.76 -9.45 -20.53
CA ALA A 255 -15.49 -8.23 -20.82
C ALA A 255 -14.93 -7.05 -19.98
N PRO A 256 -14.92 -5.80 -20.48
CA PRO A 256 -14.47 -4.66 -19.69
C PRO A 256 -15.30 -4.61 -18.41
N VAL A 257 -14.65 -4.87 -17.28
CA VAL A 257 -15.27 -4.82 -15.95
C VAL A 257 -15.35 -3.38 -15.42
N GLU A 258 -14.61 -2.45 -16.05
CA GLU A 258 -14.66 -1.03 -15.73
C GLU A 258 -15.95 -0.41 -16.27
N GLN A 259 -16.79 0.03 -15.34
CA GLN A 259 -17.99 0.80 -15.60
C GLN A 259 -17.61 2.28 -15.69
N THR A 260 -17.54 2.79 -16.93
CA THR A 260 -17.14 4.15 -17.28
C THR A 260 -18.32 5.11 -17.45
N GLU A 261 -19.51 4.72 -17.01
CA GLU A 261 -20.73 5.55 -17.04
C GLU A 261 -21.46 5.45 -15.70
N GLN A 262 -22.11 6.55 -15.31
CA GLN A 262 -22.99 6.58 -14.14
C GLN A 262 -24.13 5.56 -14.26
N GLY A 263 -24.66 5.13 -13.12
CA GLY A 263 -25.88 4.32 -13.08
C GLY A 263 -27.07 5.08 -13.66
N ARG A 264 -27.89 4.40 -14.47
CA ARG A 264 -29.04 5.02 -15.17
C ARG A 264 -30.34 5.01 -14.35
N ARG A 265 -30.40 4.26 -13.25
CA ARG A 265 -31.55 4.28 -12.32
C ARG A 265 -31.44 5.50 -11.40
N PRO A 266 -32.55 5.95 -10.81
CA PRO A 266 -32.52 6.95 -9.75
C PRO A 266 -31.53 6.58 -8.62
N PRO A 267 -30.94 7.58 -7.94
CA PRO A 267 -30.07 7.36 -6.80
C PRO A 267 -30.80 6.63 -5.65
N ALA A 268 -30.05 5.99 -4.76
CA ALA A 268 -30.60 5.35 -3.57
C ALA A 268 -31.25 6.40 -2.65
N THR A 269 -32.33 6.03 -1.97
CA THR A 269 -33.04 6.97 -1.10
C THR A 269 -32.25 7.16 0.20
N LEU A 270 -31.72 8.36 0.42
CA LEU A 270 -31.09 8.76 1.68
C LEU A 270 -32.18 9.02 2.74
N VAL A 271 -32.26 8.17 3.76
CA VAL A 271 -33.31 8.23 4.80
C VAL A 271 -32.83 8.84 6.12
N ALA A 272 -31.52 8.95 6.32
CA ALA A 272 -30.91 9.68 7.44
C ALA A 272 -29.55 10.25 7.03
N SER A 273 -29.19 11.41 7.58
CA SER A 273 -27.87 12.03 7.39
C SER A 273 -27.57 12.97 8.55
N PHE A 274 -26.50 12.70 9.30
CA PHE A 274 -26.08 13.52 10.43
C PHE A 274 -24.57 13.47 10.64
N ASP A 275 -24.05 14.43 11.41
CA ASP A 275 -22.63 14.50 11.74
C ASP A 275 -22.24 13.38 12.71
N GLY A 276 -21.14 12.70 12.42
CA GLY A 276 -20.50 11.74 13.31
C GLY A 276 -19.34 12.36 14.11
N LEU A 277 -18.50 11.51 14.70
CA LEU A 277 -17.28 11.90 15.41
C LEU A 277 -16.33 12.74 14.52
N GLY A 278 -15.78 13.83 15.06
CA GLY A 278 -14.86 14.72 14.36
C GLY A 278 -15.17 16.20 14.60
N VAL A 279 -14.60 17.08 13.76
CA VAL A 279 -14.72 18.53 13.94
C VAL A 279 -16.18 19.00 13.93
N GLY A 280 -16.55 19.72 14.99
CA GLY A 280 -17.88 20.33 15.16
C GLY A 280 -18.92 19.46 15.84
N LEU A 281 -18.66 18.18 16.13
CA LEU A 281 -19.59 17.37 16.92
C LEU A 281 -19.52 17.78 18.41
N GLN A 282 -20.68 18.10 18.97
CA GLN A 282 -20.88 18.32 20.40
C GLN A 282 -21.81 17.24 20.94
N GLY A 283 -21.30 16.41 21.85
CA GLY A 283 -22.09 15.43 22.58
C GLY A 283 -22.34 15.82 24.04
N PRO A 284 -23.14 15.00 24.76
CA PRO A 284 -23.41 15.20 26.19
C PRO A 284 -22.16 15.17 27.08
N HIS A 285 -21.06 14.58 26.60
CA HIS A 285 -19.80 14.45 27.35
C HIS A 285 -18.69 15.38 26.83
N GLY A 286 -19.06 16.40 26.05
CA GLY A 286 -18.14 17.41 25.53
C GLY A 286 -17.89 17.32 24.03
N ARG A 287 -16.80 17.96 23.60
CA ARG A 287 -16.30 17.94 22.22
C ARG A 287 -15.05 17.10 22.14
N TRP A 288 -14.80 16.54 20.97
CA TRP A 288 -13.54 15.90 20.67
C TRP A 288 -13.20 16.08 19.19
N GLU A 289 -11.95 16.41 18.92
CA GLU A 289 -11.40 16.48 17.58
C GLU A 289 -10.23 15.49 17.48
N GLY A 290 -10.33 14.58 16.50
CA GLY A 290 -9.33 13.56 16.25
C GLY A 290 -8.09 14.09 15.54
N ARG A 291 -7.23 13.16 15.12
CA ARG A 291 -6.14 13.43 14.18
C ARG A 291 -6.20 12.38 13.07
N ASN A 292 -5.76 12.76 11.88
CA ASN A 292 -5.64 11.84 10.76
C ASN A 292 -4.41 10.91 10.93
N PRO A 293 -4.44 9.69 10.37
CA PRO A 293 -5.62 9.06 9.75
C PRO A 293 -6.71 8.75 10.77
N SER A 294 -7.96 8.84 10.30
CA SER A 294 -9.10 8.32 11.04
C SER A 294 -9.31 6.83 10.76
N ASP A 295 -9.85 6.16 11.77
CA ASP A 295 -10.17 4.74 11.72
C ASP A 295 -11.66 4.55 11.98
N ASN A 296 -12.47 4.72 10.93
CA ASN A 296 -13.92 4.75 11.08
C ASN A 296 -14.52 3.36 11.28
N SER A 297 -15.18 3.15 12.42
CA SER A 297 -15.99 1.97 12.69
C SER A 297 -17.43 2.35 13.00
N LEU A 298 -18.37 1.58 12.43
CA LEU A 298 -19.81 1.78 12.54
C LEU A 298 -20.51 0.44 12.74
N ALA A 299 -21.48 0.43 13.64
CA ALA A 299 -22.44 -0.66 13.79
C ALA A 299 -23.84 -0.10 14.08
N VAL A 300 -24.85 -0.82 13.63
CA VAL A 300 -26.25 -0.41 13.77
C VAL A 300 -27.05 -1.54 14.41
N GLY A 301 -27.74 -1.20 15.49
CA GLY A 301 -28.70 -2.07 16.16
C GLY A 301 -30.14 -1.61 15.87
N PRO A 302 -31.14 -2.16 16.57
CA PRO A 302 -32.54 -1.81 16.36
C PRO A 302 -32.85 -0.33 16.60
N ASP A 303 -32.25 0.27 17.64
CA ASP A 303 -32.60 1.63 18.09
C ASP A 303 -31.45 2.64 17.99
N TYR A 304 -30.22 2.15 17.87
CA TYR A 304 -29.01 2.96 17.98
C TYR A 304 -28.02 2.70 16.85
N VAL A 305 -27.21 3.72 16.59
CA VAL A 305 -26.01 3.69 15.76
C VAL A 305 -24.83 3.94 16.68
N VAL A 306 -23.82 3.09 16.65
CA VAL A 306 -22.59 3.26 17.42
C VAL A 306 -21.45 3.52 16.44
N GLN A 307 -20.73 4.61 16.65
CA GLN A 307 -19.53 4.94 15.92
C GLN A 307 -18.33 4.92 16.87
N ILE A 308 -17.24 4.33 16.41
CA ILE A 308 -15.92 4.45 17.03
C ILE A 308 -14.97 5.04 15.99
N VAL A 309 -14.16 6.02 16.40
CA VAL A 309 -13.04 6.51 15.58
C VAL A 309 -11.78 6.52 16.42
N ASN A 310 -10.82 5.67 16.05
CA ASN A 310 -9.59 5.34 16.79
C ASN A 310 -9.88 5.05 18.29
N THR A 311 -9.84 6.10 19.11
CA THR A 311 -9.85 6.06 20.58
C THR A 311 -11.09 6.70 21.21
N ARG A 312 -12.12 7.00 20.40
CA ARG A 312 -13.39 7.56 20.87
C ARG A 312 -14.58 6.79 20.39
N ILE A 313 -15.56 6.66 21.28
CA ILE A 313 -16.88 6.07 21.01
C ILE A 313 -17.98 7.13 21.19
N ALA A 314 -19.00 7.06 20.33
CA ALA A 314 -20.25 7.77 20.48
C ALA A 314 -21.44 6.88 20.09
N ILE A 315 -22.57 7.12 20.73
CA ILE A 315 -23.83 6.39 20.52
C ILE A 315 -24.90 7.40 20.13
N PHE A 316 -25.57 7.12 19.02
CA PHE A 316 -26.61 7.95 18.44
C PHE A 316 -27.92 7.16 18.38
N ARG A 317 -29.04 7.84 18.50
CA ARG A 317 -30.32 7.34 17.97
C ARG A 317 -30.26 7.34 16.45
N LYS A 318 -31.08 6.52 15.79
CA LYS A 318 -31.14 6.48 14.31
C LYS A 318 -31.55 7.81 13.65
N ASN A 319 -32.18 8.73 14.38
CA ASN A 319 -32.46 10.09 13.89
C ASN A 319 -31.26 11.06 14.01
N GLY A 320 -30.10 10.59 14.49
CA GLY A 320 -28.88 11.40 14.65
C GLY A 320 -28.71 12.06 16.01
N ALA A 321 -29.67 11.92 16.93
CA ALA A 321 -29.51 12.45 18.29
C ALA A 321 -28.41 11.67 19.03
N ILE A 322 -27.30 12.34 19.36
CA ILE A 322 -26.24 11.77 20.19
C ILE A 322 -26.71 11.62 21.64
N VAL A 323 -26.60 10.42 22.19
CA VAL A 323 -27.02 10.08 23.56
C VAL A 323 -25.84 9.72 24.47
N TYR A 324 -24.70 9.37 23.90
CA TYR A 324 -23.46 9.09 24.63
C TYR A 324 -22.25 9.44 23.78
N GLY A 325 -21.14 9.78 24.45
CA GLY A 325 -19.92 10.24 23.77
C GLY A 325 -19.88 11.75 23.48
N PRO A 326 -18.82 12.22 22.79
CA PRO A 326 -17.58 11.47 22.54
C PRO A 326 -16.84 11.18 23.85
N VAL A 327 -16.45 9.93 24.09
CA VAL A 327 -15.67 9.54 25.28
C VAL A 327 -14.57 8.53 24.92
N PRO A 328 -13.49 8.42 25.71
CA PRO A 328 -12.46 7.39 25.53
C PRO A 328 -13.07 5.98 25.44
N THR A 329 -12.67 5.18 24.46
CA THR A 329 -13.22 3.82 24.26
C THR A 329 -12.94 2.90 25.46
N ASN A 330 -11.79 3.07 26.13
CA ASN A 330 -11.48 2.34 27.36
C ASN A 330 -12.43 2.61 28.55
N SER A 331 -13.38 3.56 28.42
CA SER A 331 -14.47 3.73 29.39
C SER A 331 -15.33 2.46 29.55
N LEU A 332 -15.40 1.62 28.51
CA LEU A 332 -16.04 0.29 28.57
C LEU A 332 -15.37 -0.65 29.58
N PHE A 333 -14.09 -0.42 29.90
CA PHE A 333 -13.28 -1.26 30.76
C PHE A 333 -13.05 -0.64 32.15
N LYS A 334 -13.83 0.38 32.55
CA LYS A 334 -13.67 1.00 33.87
C LYS A 334 -13.89 -0.01 35.01
N GLY A 335 -12.94 -0.10 35.93
CA GLY A 335 -12.96 -1.06 37.04
C GLY A 335 -12.74 -2.52 36.61
N PHE A 336 -12.22 -2.76 35.41
CA PHE A 336 -11.85 -4.11 34.94
C PHE A 336 -10.43 -4.49 35.35
N GLY A 337 -9.54 -3.50 35.52
CA GLY A 337 -8.11 -3.71 35.64
C GLY A 337 -7.43 -4.04 34.30
N GLY A 338 -6.16 -4.43 34.36
CA GLY A 338 -5.39 -4.84 33.18
C GLY A 338 -5.08 -3.70 32.20
N ALA A 339 -4.60 -4.09 31.02
CA ALA A 339 -4.23 -3.16 29.97
C ALA A 339 -5.46 -2.47 29.35
N CYS A 340 -6.60 -3.18 29.31
CA CYS A 340 -7.84 -2.67 28.74
C CYS A 340 -8.40 -1.45 29.48
N GLU A 341 -8.23 -1.38 30.80
CA GLU A 341 -8.58 -0.18 31.56
C GLU A 341 -7.49 0.90 31.45
N ALA A 342 -6.22 0.50 31.54
CA ALA A 342 -5.08 1.42 31.65
C ALA A 342 -4.77 2.21 30.37
N HIS A 343 -5.09 1.65 29.19
CA HIS A 343 -4.67 2.21 27.91
C HIS A 343 -5.84 2.44 26.95
N ASN A 344 -5.73 3.49 26.13
CA ASN A 344 -6.70 3.87 25.11
C ASN A 344 -5.97 4.40 23.87
N ASN A 345 -5.14 3.54 23.28
CA ASN A 345 -4.15 3.93 22.26
C ASN A 345 -4.13 3.00 21.04
N GLY A 346 -5.16 2.16 20.88
CA GLY A 346 -5.34 1.36 19.67
C GLY A 346 -6.64 1.72 18.95
N ASP A 347 -6.81 1.11 17.77
CA ASP A 347 -7.92 1.40 16.88
C ASP A 347 -9.07 0.45 17.13
N ALA A 348 -10.02 0.91 17.95
CA ALA A 348 -11.15 0.09 18.36
C ALA A 348 -12.23 0.00 17.26
N VAL A 349 -12.88 -1.17 17.20
CA VAL A 349 -13.90 -1.48 16.20
C VAL A 349 -15.16 -1.97 16.89
N VAL A 350 -16.32 -1.55 16.38
CA VAL A 350 -17.65 -1.97 16.83
C VAL A 350 -18.35 -2.85 15.79
N ARG A 351 -19.06 -3.87 16.26
CA ARG A 351 -20.00 -4.70 15.50
C ARG A 351 -21.30 -4.87 16.28
N TYR A 352 -22.38 -5.11 15.55
CA TYR A 352 -23.64 -5.54 16.12
C TYR A 352 -23.86 -6.99 15.71
N ASP A 353 -23.76 -7.90 16.69
CA ASP A 353 -24.09 -9.31 16.52
C ASP A 353 -25.61 -9.44 16.41
N GLN A 354 -26.08 -9.48 15.16
CA GLN A 354 -27.50 -9.60 14.84
C GLN A 354 -28.08 -10.93 15.32
N LEU A 355 -27.28 -12.00 15.37
CA LEU A 355 -27.73 -13.33 15.79
C LEU A 355 -28.04 -13.39 17.29
N ALA A 356 -27.38 -12.57 18.11
CA ALA A 356 -27.59 -12.52 19.56
C ALA A 356 -28.17 -11.18 20.06
N ASN A 357 -28.41 -10.22 19.18
CA ASN A 357 -28.79 -8.84 19.51
C ASN A 357 -27.80 -8.22 20.52
N ARG A 358 -26.49 -8.31 20.26
CA ARG A 358 -25.43 -7.79 21.14
C ARG A 358 -24.49 -6.84 20.43
N TRP A 359 -23.94 -5.89 21.17
CA TRP A 359 -22.85 -5.03 20.75
C TRP A 359 -21.53 -5.70 21.10
N LEU A 360 -20.65 -5.81 20.10
CA LEU A 360 -19.29 -6.28 20.24
C LEU A 360 -18.35 -5.10 20.00
N ILE A 361 -17.52 -4.76 20.98
CA ILE A 361 -16.44 -3.80 20.84
C ILE A 361 -15.13 -4.55 21.01
N VAL A 362 -14.22 -4.39 20.05
CA VAL A 362 -12.87 -4.95 20.11
C VAL A 362 -11.86 -3.82 20.06
N MET A 363 -10.99 -3.75 21.06
CA MET A 363 -9.98 -2.70 21.21
C MET A 363 -8.59 -3.35 21.35
N PRO A 364 -7.70 -3.21 20.36
CA PRO A 364 -6.31 -3.58 20.55
C PRO A 364 -5.61 -2.57 21.47
N VAL A 365 -4.59 -3.02 22.20
CA VAL A 365 -3.70 -2.15 22.97
C VAL A 365 -2.34 -2.15 22.29
N PHE A 366 -1.91 -0.98 21.82
CA PHE A 366 -0.66 -0.80 21.08
C PHE A 366 0.56 -0.56 21.96
N THR A 367 0.36 -0.36 23.26
CA THR A 367 1.43 -0.35 24.24
C THR A 367 1.64 -1.78 24.76
N ARG A 368 2.88 -2.26 24.73
CA ARG A 368 3.25 -3.49 25.44
C ARG A 368 3.00 -3.31 26.92
N SER A 369 2.53 -4.36 27.59
CA SER A 369 2.44 -4.40 29.05
C SER A 369 3.80 -4.70 29.68
N PRO A 370 3.95 -4.58 31.02
CA PRO A 370 5.08 -5.15 31.72
C PRO A 370 5.18 -6.67 31.47
N GLU A 371 6.40 -7.20 31.58
CA GLU A 371 6.61 -8.65 31.53
C GLU A 371 5.86 -9.35 32.67
N ARG A 372 5.27 -10.51 32.37
CA ARG A 372 4.45 -11.28 33.31
C ARG A 372 4.71 -12.79 33.17
N PRO A 373 4.61 -13.58 34.26
CA PRO A 373 4.99 -15.01 34.25
C PRO A 373 4.16 -15.88 33.29
N ASP A 374 2.92 -15.49 33.01
CA ASP A 374 1.95 -16.17 32.16
C ASP A 374 1.89 -15.60 30.73
N GLN A 375 2.83 -14.73 30.35
CA GLN A 375 2.87 -14.21 28.98
C GLN A 375 3.15 -15.33 27.97
N PRO A 376 2.50 -15.30 26.79
CA PRO A 376 2.80 -16.25 25.75
C PRO A 376 4.22 -16.02 25.18
N GLY A 377 4.89 -17.10 24.78
CA GLY A 377 6.08 -17.02 23.95
C GLY A 377 5.76 -16.43 22.57
N MET A 378 6.79 -16.10 21.80
CA MET A 378 6.62 -15.58 20.43
C MET A 378 5.97 -16.62 19.53
N TRP A 379 4.84 -16.26 18.92
CA TRP A 379 4.13 -17.11 17.97
C TRP A 379 4.78 -17.07 16.58
N GLN A 380 4.74 -18.19 15.87
CA GLN A 380 5.29 -18.36 14.52
C GLN A 380 4.31 -19.14 13.66
N ALA A 381 4.39 -19.00 12.33
CA ALA A 381 3.60 -19.82 11.43
C ALA A 381 3.98 -21.31 11.58
N GLN A 382 2.99 -22.16 11.79
CA GLN A 382 3.18 -23.58 12.05
C GLN A 382 2.93 -24.42 10.79
N PRO A 383 3.92 -25.21 10.29
CA PRO A 383 3.74 -26.01 9.08
C PRO A 383 2.76 -27.19 9.22
N GLN A 384 2.56 -27.69 10.44
CA GLN A 384 1.78 -28.92 10.71
C GLN A 384 0.36 -28.63 11.23
N GLY A 385 -0.08 -27.37 11.22
CA GLY A 385 -1.37 -26.94 11.76
C GLY A 385 -1.40 -26.83 13.29
N GLY A 386 -2.49 -26.27 13.82
CA GLY A 386 -2.69 -25.99 15.25
C GLY A 386 -2.78 -24.49 15.54
N ALA A 387 -3.60 -24.14 16.54
CA ALA A 387 -3.72 -22.76 17.02
C ALA A 387 -3.01 -22.58 18.37
N TYR A 388 -2.45 -21.39 18.56
CA TYR A 388 -2.05 -20.91 19.87
C TYR A 388 -3.29 -20.53 20.66
N VAL A 389 -3.35 -20.92 21.93
CA VAL A 389 -4.36 -20.42 22.86
C VAL A 389 -3.81 -19.15 23.50
N SER A 390 -4.52 -18.04 23.35
CA SER A 390 -4.15 -16.77 23.97
C SER A 390 -4.48 -16.81 25.47
N PRO A 391 -3.50 -16.51 26.36
CA PRO A 391 -3.78 -16.43 27.79
C PRO A 391 -4.71 -15.25 28.12
N PRO A 392 -5.60 -15.40 29.14
CA PRO A 392 -6.39 -14.28 29.63
C PRO A 392 -5.48 -13.23 30.29
N GLY A 393 -5.69 -11.95 29.98
CA GLY A 393 -4.93 -10.85 30.55
C GLY A 393 -5.36 -10.52 31.98
N VAL A 394 -6.64 -10.70 32.31
CA VAL A 394 -7.19 -10.47 33.65
C VAL A 394 -7.63 -11.80 34.28
N ALA A 395 -7.11 -12.10 35.48
CA ALA A 395 -7.46 -13.32 36.20
C ALA A 395 -8.95 -13.34 36.57
N GLY A 396 -9.63 -14.45 36.30
CA GLY A 396 -11.05 -14.62 36.60
C GLY A 396 -12.01 -13.82 35.71
N GLN A 397 -11.53 -13.26 34.60
CA GLN A 397 -12.41 -12.63 33.61
C GLN A 397 -13.50 -13.62 33.11
N PRO A 398 -14.71 -13.15 32.77
CA PRO A 398 -15.10 -11.73 32.66
C PRO A 398 -15.56 -11.06 33.96
N GLY A 399 -15.77 -11.85 35.02
CA GLY A 399 -16.49 -11.39 36.22
C GLY A 399 -17.96 -11.01 35.92
N PRO A 400 -18.65 -10.34 36.86
CA PRO A 400 -19.99 -9.84 36.61
C PRO A 400 -19.98 -8.78 35.50
N ALA A 401 -21.07 -8.74 34.72
CA ALA A 401 -21.28 -7.66 33.76
C ALA A 401 -21.30 -6.30 34.47
N ALA A 402 -20.56 -5.33 33.93
CA ALA A 402 -20.48 -3.99 34.51
C ALA A 402 -21.28 -3.00 33.65
N PRO A 403 -22.01 -2.04 34.25
CA PRO A 403 -22.67 -0.98 33.50
C PRO A 403 -21.66 -0.14 32.72
N LEU A 404 -22.07 0.38 31.56
CA LEU A 404 -21.29 1.36 30.82
C LEU A 404 -20.96 2.54 31.74
N PHE A 405 -19.67 2.88 31.85
CA PHE A 405 -19.26 4.06 32.60
C PHE A 405 -19.75 5.32 31.90
N VAL A 406 -20.48 6.17 32.62
CA VAL A 406 -20.96 7.46 32.15
C VAL A 406 -20.14 8.56 32.83
N PRO A 407 -19.25 9.26 32.10
CA PRO A 407 -18.56 10.41 32.64
C PRO A 407 -19.55 11.53 33.03
N PRO A 408 -19.18 12.43 33.94
CA PRO A 408 -19.99 13.62 34.22
C PRO A 408 -20.26 14.42 32.95
N THR A 409 -21.45 15.00 32.83
CA THR A 409 -21.75 15.93 31.74
C THR A 409 -20.89 17.18 31.88
N VAL A 410 -20.24 17.57 30.79
CA VAL A 410 -19.39 18.76 30.76
C VAL A 410 -20.21 19.89 30.14
N PRO A 411 -20.45 21.01 30.85
CA PRO A 411 -21.04 22.20 30.23
C PRO A 411 -20.22 22.61 29.00
N PRO A 412 -20.84 23.18 27.95
CA PRO A 412 -20.09 23.59 26.76
C PRO A 412 -18.98 24.56 27.16
N ALA A 413 -17.73 24.11 27.06
CA ALA A 413 -16.58 24.96 27.30
C ALA A 413 -16.43 25.97 26.15
N PRO A 414 -15.99 27.22 26.42
CA PRO A 414 -15.55 28.11 25.36
C PRO A 414 -14.42 27.45 24.56
N PRO A 415 -14.27 27.78 23.26
CA PRO A 415 -13.24 27.18 22.42
C PRO A 415 -11.86 27.34 23.07
N GLU A 416 -11.15 26.22 23.25
CA GLU A 416 -9.77 26.28 23.73
C GLU A 416 -8.92 27.07 22.73
N PRO A 417 -8.08 28.00 23.19
CA PRO A 417 -7.11 28.65 22.31
C PRO A 417 -6.18 27.58 21.72
N PRO A 418 -5.69 27.77 20.48
CA PRO A 418 -4.79 26.81 19.86
C PRO A 418 -3.59 26.53 20.78
N ASP A 419 -3.28 25.24 20.98
CA ASP A 419 -2.16 24.78 21.81
C ASP A 419 -0.83 25.26 21.17
N THR A 420 -0.41 26.49 21.50
CA THR A 420 0.86 27.08 21.05
C THR A 420 2.06 26.66 21.91
N ALA A 421 1.84 25.84 22.94
CA ALA A 421 2.92 25.41 23.82
C ALA A 421 3.71 24.27 23.17
N ARG A 422 5.01 24.48 22.99
CA ARG A 422 5.95 23.43 22.60
C ARG A 422 6.01 22.40 23.74
N ARG A 423 5.18 21.36 23.70
CA ARG A 423 5.19 20.28 24.69
C ARG A 423 6.57 19.64 24.70
N VAL A 424 7.34 19.90 25.76
CA VAL A 424 8.54 19.14 26.07
C VAL A 424 8.09 17.71 26.31
N ARG A 425 8.43 16.80 25.40
CA ARG A 425 8.13 15.38 25.57
C ARG A 425 8.81 14.94 26.88
N PRO A 426 8.07 14.43 27.88
CA PRO A 426 8.71 13.80 29.01
C PRO A 426 9.63 12.67 28.51
N PRO A 427 10.72 12.36 29.22
CA PRO A 427 11.59 11.25 28.85
C PRO A 427 10.74 9.98 28.67
N ARG A 428 10.98 9.29 27.56
CA ARG A 428 10.24 8.08 27.20
C ARG A 428 10.47 7.08 28.35
N PRO A 429 9.41 6.54 28.99
CA PRO A 429 9.60 5.47 29.96
C PRO A 429 10.31 4.28 29.29
N PRO A 430 10.98 3.40 30.07
CA PRO A 430 11.61 2.20 29.52
C PRO A 430 10.61 1.44 28.65
N GLU A 431 11.07 0.94 27.50
CA GLU A 431 10.22 0.16 26.61
C GLU A 431 9.80 -1.13 27.32
N GLU A 432 8.52 -1.23 27.65
CA GLU A 432 7.94 -2.44 28.24
C GLU A 432 8.05 -3.59 27.22
N LYS A 433 8.45 -4.77 27.70
CA LYS A 433 8.79 -5.92 26.85
C LYS A 433 7.76 -7.06 26.90
N GLY A 434 6.71 -6.91 27.71
CA GLY A 434 5.63 -7.88 27.83
C GLY A 434 4.72 -7.92 26.60
N PRO A 435 3.63 -8.70 26.64
CA PRO A 435 2.72 -8.88 25.52
C PRO A 435 1.88 -7.61 25.21
N TYR A 436 1.27 -7.60 24.04
CA TYR A 436 0.13 -6.72 23.72
C TYR A 436 -1.17 -7.33 24.24
N SER A 437 -2.23 -6.54 24.26
CA SER A 437 -3.56 -6.99 24.70
C SER A 437 -4.63 -6.76 23.64
N MET A 438 -5.56 -7.70 23.56
CA MET A 438 -6.81 -7.58 22.82
C MET A 438 -7.98 -7.56 23.79
N CYS A 439 -8.70 -6.45 23.78
CA CYS A 439 -9.78 -6.18 24.70
C CYS A 439 -11.13 -6.38 24.01
N TYR A 440 -12.03 -7.10 24.65
CA TYR A 440 -13.37 -7.35 24.14
C TYR A 440 -14.41 -6.89 25.17
N ALA A 441 -15.40 -6.12 24.71
CA ALA A 441 -16.60 -5.80 25.48
C ALA A 441 -17.82 -6.28 24.72
N VAL A 442 -18.61 -7.17 25.34
CA VAL A 442 -19.84 -7.74 24.76
C VAL A 442 -21.02 -7.28 25.62
N SER A 443 -21.99 -6.57 25.02
CA SER A 443 -23.14 -6.11 25.78
C SER A 443 -23.98 -7.29 26.29
N THR A 444 -24.75 -7.07 27.35
CA THR A 444 -25.69 -8.06 27.90
C THR A 444 -27.06 -8.02 27.22
N SER A 445 -27.33 -6.99 26.42
CA SER A 445 -28.60 -6.78 25.71
C SER A 445 -28.41 -6.01 24.41
N ALA A 446 -29.51 -5.73 23.70
CA ALA A 446 -29.53 -4.89 22.51
C ALA A 446 -29.29 -3.39 22.81
N ASP A 447 -29.32 -2.97 24.08
CA ASP A 447 -29.06 -1.60 24.48
C ASP A 447 -27.54 -1.36 24.68
N PRO A 448 -26.89 -0.53 23.86
CA PRO A 448 -25.47 -0.20 24.02
C PRO A 448 -25.19 0.69 25.25
N LEU A 449 -26.23 1.21 25.92
CA LEU A 449 -26.07 1.96 27.16
C LEU A 449 -26.12 1.05 28.41
N GLY A 450 -26.35 -0.24 28.22
CA GLY A 450 -26.49 -1.23 29.28
C GLY A 450 -25.16 -1.69 29.88
N SER A 451 -25.12 -2.95 30.30
CA SER A 451 -23.93 -3.57 30.89
C SER A 451 -23.17 -4.44 29.88
N TYR A 452 -21.90 -4.69 30.18
CA TYR A 452 -20.95 -5.41 29.32
C TYR A 452 -20.19 -6.50 30.10
N TYR A 453 -20.04 -7.67 29.47
CA TYR A 453 -19.00 -8.64 29.81
C TYR A 453 -17.69 -8.23 29.15
N ARG A 454 -16.56 -8.36 29.86
CA ARG A 454 -15.27 -7.78 29.46
C ARG A 454 -14.18 -8.83 29.52
N TYR A 455 -13.35 -8.88 28.50
CA TYR A 455 -12.27 -9.87 28.36
C TYR A 455 -10.99 -9.20 27.88
N GLU A 456 -9.85 -9.67 28.36
CA GLU A 456 -8.52 -9.33 27.86
C GLU A 456 -7.81 -10.61 27.41
N PHE A 457 -7.23 -10.62 26.22
CA PHE A 457 -6.45 -11.72 25.70
C PHE A 457 -5.05 -11.24 25.31
N LEU A 458 -4.01 -11.94 25.75
CA LEU A 458 -2.62 -11.55 25.54
C LEU A 458 -2.10 -12.01 24.17
N ARG A 459 -1.54 -11.09 23.38
CA ARG A 459 -0.93 -11.38 22.08
C ARG A 459 0.56 -10.99 22.06
N PRO A 460 1.47 -11.88 21.63
CA PRO A 460 2.91 -11.58 21.64
C PRO A 460 3.36 -10.66 20.48
N LEU A 461 2.59 -10.62 19.38
CA LEU A 461 2.88 -9.79 18.20
C LEU A 461 1.89 -8.63 18.12
N PHE A 462 2.31 -7.54 17.48
CA PHE A 462 1.56 -6.29 17.40
C PHE A 462 0.17 -6.53 16.79
N PRO A 463 -0.93 -6.08 17.41
CA PRO A 463 -2.28 -6.39 16.94
C PRO A 463 -2.91 -5.24 16.14
N ASP A 464 -2.23 -4.79 15.08
CA ASP A 464 -2.71 -3.67 14.27
C ASP A 464 -3.86 -4.07 13.33
N TYR A 465 -4.63 -3.08 12.87
CA TYR A 465 -5.68 -3.24 11.87
C TYR A 465 -6.70 -4.35 12.22
N PRO A 466 -7.31 -4.33 13.43
CA PRO A 466 -8.26 -5.36 13.85
C PRO A 466 -9.54 -5.32 13.01
N ARG A 467 -9.98 -6.49 12.52
CA ARG A 467 -11.21 -6.60 11.69
C ARG A 467 -12.20 -7.63 12.23
N PRO A 468 -12.84 -7.37 13.38
CA PRO A 468 -13.82 -8.28 13.94
C PRO A 468 -14.94 -8.58 12.95
N ALA A 469 -15.23 -9.87 12.85
CA ALA A 469 -16.32 -10.44 12.09
C ALA A 469 -17.14 -11.38 12.99
N VAL A 470 -18.46 -11.30 12.87
CA VAL A 470 -19.40 -12.17 13.57
C VAL A 470 -19.62 -13.42 12.72
N TRP A 471 -19.43 -14.58 13.34
CA TRP A 471 -19.77 -15.88 12.77
C TRP A 471 -20.49 -16.73 13.83
N PRO A 472 -21.29 -17.75 13.47
CA PRO A 472 -22.09 -18.48 14.45
C PRO A 472 -21.30 -19.10 15.61
N ASP A 473 -20.09 -19.61 15.35
CA ASP A 473 -19.25 -20.33 16.30
C ASP A 473 -18.15 -19.49 16.97
N GLY A 474 -17.99 -18.22 16.59
CA GLY A 474 -16.88 -17.39 17.09
C GLY A 474 -16.88 -15.94 16.62
N TYR A 475 -16.18 -15.09 17.37
CA TYR A 475 -15.84 -13.74 16.95
C TYR A 475 -14.44 -13.75 16.33
N TYR A 476 -14.36 -13.62 15.02
CA TYR A 476 -13.11 -13.72 14.27
C TYR A 476 -12.45 -12.35 14.16
N VAL A 477 -11.21 -12.21 14.61
CA VAL A 477 -10.49 -10.93 14.68
C VAL A 477 -9.07 -11.08 14.14
N PRO A 478 -8.88 -10.91 12.81
CA PRO A 478 -7.55 -10.89 12.25
C PRO A 478 -6.84 -9.58 12.60
N THR A 479 -5.53 -9.62 12.73
CA THR A 479 -4.65 -8.44 12.93
C THR A 479 -3.37 -8.54 12.11
N SER A 480 -2.77 -7.40 11.81
CA SER A 480 -1.45 -7.25 11.18
C SER A 480 -0.36 -7.05 12.23
N THR A 481 0.80 -7.67 12.04
CA THR A 481 1.91 -7.59 13.00
C THR A 481 2.91 -6.46 12.73
N GLY A 482 2.67 -5.65 11.68
CA GLY A 482 3.42 -4.45 11.33
C GLY A 482 3.64 -4.29 9.82
N ASP A 483 4.26 -3.17 9.42
CA ASP A 483 4.47 -2.81 8.01
C ASP A 483 5.74 -3.40 7.39
N GLU A 484 6.65 -3.97 8.19
CA GLU A 484 7.94 -4.48 7.70
C GLU A 484 7.94 -6.00 7.51
N VAL A 485 6.94 -6.69 8.04
CA VAL A 485 6.82 -8.15 8.00
C VAL A 485 5.46 -8.52 7.42
N ILE A 486 5.47 -9.30 6.34
CA ILE A 486 4.23 -9.87 5.79
C ILE A 486 3.82 -11.06 6.68
N GLN A 487 3.24 -10.76 7.84
CA GLN A 487 2.71 -11.73 8.78
C GLN A 487 1.38 -11.24 9.33
N LYS A 488 0.45 -12.18 9.53
CA LYS A 488 -0.92 -11.90 9.95
C LYS A 488 -1.33 -12.90 11.02
N HIS A 489 -2.11 -12.41 11.99
CA HIS A 489 -2.75 -13.23 12.98
C HIS A 489 -4.20 -13.44 12.57
N ALA A 490 -4.62 -14.69 12.37
CA ALA A 490 -6.02 -15.04 12.27
C ALA A 490 -6.45 -15.60 13.62
N CYS A 491 -7.20 -14.82 14.40
CA CYS A 491 -7.66 -15.21 15.73
C CYS A 491 -9.18 -15.31 15.79
N VAL A 492 -9.68 -16.13 16.72
CA VAL A 492 -11.10 -16.31 16.99
C VAL A 492 -11.34 -16.41 18.49
N ALA A 493 -12.29 -15.64 19.02
CA ALA A 493 -12.71 -15.66 20.41
C ALA A 493 -14.05 -16.42 20.58
N ASP A 494 -14.20 -17.12 21.70
CA ASP A 494 -15.34 -18.00 21.99
C ASP A 494 -16.63 -17.21 22.22
N ARG A 495 -17.33 -16.96 21.13
CA ARG A 495 -18.59 -16.22 21.10
C ARG A 495 -19.63 -16.78 22.06
N ARG A 496 -19.77 -18.11 22.15
CA ARG A 496 -20.82 -18.76 22.92
C ARG A 496 -20.67 -18.45 24.41
N HIS A 497 -19.48 -18.67 24.97
CA HIS A 497 -19.22 -18.36 26.39
C HIS A 497 -19.22 -16.85 26.64
N MET A 498 -18.73 -16.05 25.69
CA MET A 498 -18.75 -14.58 25.80
C MET A 498 -20.15 -13.98 25.90
N LEU A 499 -21.12 -14.55 25.16
CA LEU A 499 -22.52 -14.13 25.22
C LEU A 499 -23.20 -14.49 26.55
N LEU A 500 -22.73 -15.53 27.23
CA LEU A 500 -23.23 -15.99 28.53
C LEU A 500 -22.52 -15.32 29.71
N GLY A 501 -21.45 -14.56 29.46
CA GLY A 501 -20.62 -14.00 30.53
C GLY A 501 -19.78 -15.03 31.26
N GLU A 502 -19.43 -16.12 30.57
CA GLU A 502 -18.60 -17.20 31.10
C GLU A 502 -17.13 -16.99 30.72
N PRO A 503 -16.17 -17.65 31.39
CA PRO A 503 -14.78 -17.69 30.94
C PRO A 503 -14.69 -18.17 29.49
N ALA A 504 -13.94 -17.44 28.67
CA ALA A 504 -13.82 -17.67 27.23
C ALA A 504 -12.34 -17.80 26.83
N THR A 505 -12.10 -18.46 25.70
CA THR A 505 -10.75 -18.61 25.12
C THR A 505 -10.65 -17.87 23.78
N GLU A 506 -9.43 -17.47 23.43
CA GLU A 506 -9.09 -16.99 22.08
C GLU A 506 -8.04 -17.93 21.49
N GLN A 507 -8.25 -18.35 20.24
CA GLN A 507 -7.34 -19.21 19.50
C GLN A 507 -6.81 -18.49 18.26
N CYS A 508 -5.50 -18.57 18.01
CA CYS A 508 -4.81 -17.81 16.98
C CYS A 508 -3.92 -18.68 16.09
N VAL A 509 -3.97 -18.43 14.79
CA VAL A 509 -3.08 -19.00 13.78
C VAL A 509 -2.25 -17.88 13.14
N VAL A 510 -0.94 -18.09 13.01
CA VAL A 510 -0.04 -17.15 12.31
C VAL A 510 0.07 -17.56 10.85
N ILE A 511 -0.14 -16.60 9.95
CA ILE A 511 -0.07 -16.77 8.50
C ILE A 511 1.02 -15.83 7.96
N ASP A 512 2.03 -16.41 7.30
CA ASP A 512 3.13 -15.67 6.69
C ASP A 512 2.89 -15.42 5.19
N GLY A 513 3.49 -14.36 4.67
CA GLY A 513 3.52 -14.06 3.23
C GLY A 513 2.18 -13.62 2.64
N VAL A 514 1.19 -13.31 3.47
CA VAL A 514 -0.13 -12.81 3.05
C VAL A 514 -0.33 -11.34 3.42
N ASN A 515 -0.97 -10.62 2.50
CA ASN A 515 -1.39 -9.24 2.68
C ASN A 515 -2.47 -9.10 3.79
N PHE A 516 -3.13 -7.95 3.91
CA PHE A 516 -4.20 -7.76 4.91
C PHE A 516 -5.33 -8.79 4.76
N LEU A 517 -5.67 -9.46 5.87
CA LEU A 517 -6.72 -10.48 5.95
C LEU A 517 -8.02 -9.86 6.45
N ASN A 518 -9.13 -10.23 5.85
CA ASN A 518 -10.45 -9.94 6.39
C ASN A 518 -11.29 -11.21 6.44
N ASN A 519 -11.86 -11.47 7.61
CA ASN A 519 -12.84 -12.52 7.82
C ASN A 519 -14.20 -12.08 7.30
N ALA A 520 -14.97 -13.04 6.77
CA ALA A 520 -16.32 -12.80 6.34
C ALA A 520 -17.23 -12.59 7.54
N ASP A 521 -17.95 -11.48 7.53
CA ASP A 521 -18.78 -11.00 8.62
C ASP A 521 -20.25 -11.19 8.25
N LEU A 522 -20.99 -11.92 9.08
CA LEU A 522 -22.36 -12.34 8.80
C LEU A 522 -23.33 -11.16 9.02
N ASP A 523 -24.05 -10.80 7.96
CA ASP A 523 -25.20 -9.90 8.06
C ASP A 523 -26.51 -10.69 8.00
N GLY A 524 -27.50 -10.29 8.80
CA GLY A 524 -28.83 -10.90 8.85
C GLY A 524 -28.92 -12.10 9.78
N GLN A 525 -30.00 -12.86 9.63
CA GLN A 525 -30.30 -14.07 10.42
C GLN A 525 -30.09 -15.37 9.66
N GLY A 526 -29.78 -15.27 8.36
CA GLY A 526 -29.54 -16.44 7.51
C GLY A 526 -28.20 -17.09 7.83
N LEU A 527 -28.24 -18.22 8.54
CA LEU A 527 -27.04 -18.92 8.98
C LEU A 527 -26.35 -19.68 7.82
N PRO A 528 -25.01 -19.82 7.86
CA PRO A 528 -24.34 -20.88 7.12
C PRO A 528 -24.73 -22.26 7.69
N PRO A 529 -24.43 -23.36 6.98
CA PRO A 529 -24.56 -24.70 7.53
C PRO A 529 -23.82 -24.85 8.87
N GLU A 530 -24.34 -25.70 9.75
CA GLU A 530 -23.71 -25.97 11.05
C GLU A 530 -22.27 -26.48 10.86
N GLY A 531 -21.34 -25.94 11.65
CA GLY A 531 -19.91 -26.25 11.56
C GLY A 531 -19.21 -25.68 10.33
N ALA A 532 -19.86 -24.83 9.53
CA ALA A 532 -19.22 -24.20 8.38
C ALA A 532 -18.05 -23.30 8.81
N PRO A 533 -16.86 -23.46 8.21
CA PRO A 533 -15.73 -22.57 8.46
C PRO A 533 -16.04 -21.12 8.08
N ASN A 534 -15.39 -20.19 8.77
CA ASN A 534 -15.39 -18.78 8.39
C ASN A 534 -14.47 -18.56 7.18
N VAL A 535 -14.92 -17.76 6.21
CA VAL A 535 -14.14 -17.42 5.01
C VAL A 535 -13.18 -16.27 5.31
N ILE A 536 -11.91 -16.39 4.91
CA ILE A 536 -10.93 -15.30 4.95
C ILE A 536 -10.57 -14.89 3.53
N LEU A 537 -10.56 -13.58 3.23
CA LEU A 537 -10.11 -13.04 1.95
C LEU A 537 -8.90 -12.11 2.11
N ALA A 538 -8.04 -12.11 1.09
CA ALA A 538 -6.96 -11.14 0.89
C ALA A 538 -6.77 -10.81 -0.59
N ALA A 539 -6.30 -9.59 -0.88
CA ALA A 539 -5.89 -9.21 -2.23
C ALA A 539 -4.70 -10.08 -2.69
N GLY A 540 -4.62 -10.33 -3.99
CA GLY A 540 -3.42 -10.88 -4.61
C GLY A 540 -2.36 -9.78 -4.79
N GLY A 541 -1.09 -10.17 -4.96
CA GLY A 541 0.04 -9.24 -5.00
C GLY A 541 0.70 -9.08 -3.63
N ALA A 542 1.80 -8.31 -3.58
CA ALA A 542 2.57 -8.06 -2.37
C ALA A 542 3.35 -6.74 -2.48
N GLN A 543 2.79 -5.66 -1.94
CA GLN A 543 3.37 -4.32 -2.05
C GLN A 543 4.82 -4.26 -1.52
N LEU A 544 5.10 -4.88 -0.36
CA LEU A 544 6.45 -4.90 0.21
C LEU A 544 7.48 -5.62 -0.67
N HIS A 545 7.03 -6.42 -1.64
CA HIS A 545 7.87 -7.05 -2.65
C HIS A 545 7.90 -6.29 -3.99
N GLY A 546 7.16 -5.19 -4.09
CA GLY A 546 6.97 -4.40 -5.30
C GLY A 546 6.16 -5.14 -6.36
N ASP A 547 5.16 -5.91 -5.91
CA ASP A 547 4.21 -6.65 -6.74
C ASP A 547 2.81 -6.05 -6.55
N PHE A 548 2.37 -5.27 -7.55
CA PHE A 548 1.16 -4.43 -7.48
C PHE A 548 0.07 -4.88 -8.46
N ASP A 549 0.39 -5.86 -9.32
CA ASP A 549 -0.51 -6.40 -10.33
C ASP A 549 -1.02 -7.78 -9.88
N ALA A 550 -2.31 -8.03 -10.03
CA ALA A 550 -2.87 -9.34 -9.75
C ALA A 550 -4.12 -9.64 -10.60
N ASP A 551 -4.41 -10.92 -10.73
CA ASP A 551 -5.54 -11.50 -11.47
C ASP A 551 -6.33 -12.49 -10.60
N GLY A 552 -6.13 -12.43 -9.28
CA GLY A 552 -6.78 -13.32 -8.34
C GLY A 552 -7.00 -12.70 -6.97
N ILE A 553 -7.96 -13.26 -6.24
CA ILE A 553 -8.20 -13.04 -4.81
C ILE A 553 -7.85 -14.33 -4.08
N SER A 554 -7.13 -14.22 -2.97
CA SER A 554 -6.77 -15.38 -2.14
C SER A 554 -7.86 -15.60 -1.09
N ALA A 555 -8.32 -16.83 -0.96
CA ALA A 555 -9.33 -17.23 0.00
C ALA A 555 -8.85 -18.41 0.86
N TRP A 556 -9.24 -18.44 2.13
CA TRP A 556 -9.02 -19.54 3.06
C TRP A 556 -10.29 -19.85 3.86
N GLN A 557 -10.31 -21.02 4.49
CA GLN A 557 -11.34 -21.46 5.41
C GLN A 557 -10.75 -21.59 6.82
N PHE A 558 -11.34 -20.89 7.79
CA PHE A 558 -10.95 -20.94 9.19
C PHE A 558 -11.94 -21.78 9.99
N SER A 559 -11.51 -22.99 10.35
CA SER A 559 -12.25 -23.90 11.22
C SER A 559 -11.66 -23.91 12.62
N VAL A 560 -12.45 -23.51 13.61
CA VAL A 560 -12.09 -23.58 15.04
C VAL A 560 -12.53 -24.91 15.65
N ASN A 561 -11.75 -25.41 16.61
CA ASN A 561 -12.12 -26.51 17.48
C ASN A 561 -11.93 -26.06 18.93
N TRP A 562 -13.04 -25.85 19.63
CA TRP A 562 -13.06 -25.38 21.02
C TRP A 562 -12.67 -26.47 22.03
N THR A 563 -12.75 -27.75 21.67
CA THR A 563 -12.37 -28.88 22.53
C THR A 563 -10.89 -29.21 22.43
N ASP A 564 -10.34 -29.20 21.21
CA ASP A 564 -8.93 -29.48 20.94
C ASP A 564 -8.34 -28.38 20.03
N PRO A 565 -7.68 -27.35 20.61
CA PRO A 565 -7.06 -26.26 19.86
C PRO A 565 -5.99 -26.71 18.86
N SER A 566 -5.40 -27.90 19.02
CA SER A 566 -4.46 -28.45 18.03
C SER A 566 -5.15 -28.80 16.70
N GLN A 567 -6.47 -28.97 16.72
CA GLN A 567 -7.31 -29.21 15.54
C GLN A 567 -7.94 -27.93 14.98
N THR A 568 -7.56 -26.76 15.47
CA THR A 568 -7.92 -25.48 14.86
C THR A 568 -7.01 -25.18 13.68
N ARG A 569 -7.59 -24.82 12.53
CA ARG A 569 -6.82 -24.65 11.28
C ARG A 569 -7.40 -23.56 10.38
N VAL A 570 -6.48 -22.86 9.71
CA VAL A 570 -6.76 -22.08 8.50
C VAL A 570 -6.27 -22.91 7.31
N SER A 571 -7.19 -23.33 6.45
CA SER A 571 -6.90 -24.28 5.36
C SER A 571 -7.51 -23.84 4.03
N GLY A 572 -7.26 -24.61 2.97
CA GLY A 572 -7.93 -24.41 1.69
C GLY A 572 -7.57 -23.12 0.96
N LEU A 573 -6.26 -22.77 0.89
CA LEU A 573 -5.81 -21.65 0.06
C LEU A 573 -6.30 -21.83 -1.38
N GLN A 574 -7.27 -21.00 -1.75
CA GLN A 574 -7.85 -20.93 -3.08
C GLN A 574 -7.47 -19.61 -3.71
N LYS A 575 -6.90 -19.64 -4.91
CA LYS A 575 -6.78 -18.44 -5.76
C LYS A 575 -8.00 -18.37 -6.67
N ILE A 576 -8.93 -17.46 -6.36
CA ILE A 576 -10.12 -17.21 -7.16
C ILE A 576 -9.71 -16.30 -8.33
N ALA A 577 -9.87 -16.76 -9.57
CA ALA A 577 -9.57 -15.95 -10.74
C ALA A 577 -10.56 -14.77 -10.85
N VAL A 578 -10.04 -13.57 -11.07
CA VAL A 578 -10.81 -12.33 -11.28
C VAL A 578 -10.25 -11.56 -12.48
N ALA A 579 -10.93 -10.50 -12.91
CA ALA A 579 -10.35 -9.63 -13.94
C ALA A 579 -9.04 -9.01 -13.41
N PRO A 580 -7.98 -8.92 -14.23
CA PRO A 580 -6.74 -8.28 -13.82
C PRO A 580 -6.97 -6.88 -13.24
N TYR A 581 -6.16 -6.54 -12.25
CA TYR A 581 -6.17 -5.24 -11.60
C TYR A 581 -4.74 -4.85 -11.20
N HIS A 582 -4.57 -3.55 -11.06
CA HIS A 582 -3.40 -2.94 -10.48
C HIS A 582 -3.83 -2.19 -9.22
N TYR A 583 -3.07 -2.29 -8.13
CA TYR A 583 -3.36 -1.56 -6.90
C TYR A 583 -3.50 -0.07 -7.20
N LEU A 584 -4.51 0.59 -6.61
CA LEU A 584 -4.57 2.03 -6.69
C LEU A 584 -3.30 2.61 -6.04
N CYS A 585 -2.52 3.32 -6.84
CA CYS A 585 -1.33 4.05 -6.41
C CYS A 585 -0.20 3.17 -5.89
N ASP A 586 -0.03 1.96 -6.44
CA ASP A 586 0.99 1.01 -5.99
C ASP A 586 0.81 0.56 -4.51
N GLY A 587 -0.34 0.86 -3.89
CA GLY A 587 -0.70 0.42 -2.53
C GLY A 587 -0.58 1.50 -1.44
N GLN A 588 -0.55 1.10 -0.17
CA GLN A 588 -0.44 1.97 1.00
C GLN A 588 0.87 2.76 1.08
N LEU A 589 0.90 3.82 1.89
CA LEU A 589 2.08 4.68 2.11
C LEU A 589 2.61 5.31 0.82
N THR A 590 1.74 5.43 -0.18
CA THR A 590 1.95 6.19 -1.41
C THR A 590 1.04 7.40 -1.40
N THR A 591 1.24 8.34 -2.33
CA THR A 591 0.36 9.51 -2.46
C THR A 591 0.03 9.76 -3.91
N CYS A 592 -1.26 9.93 -4.22
CA CYS A 592 -1.71 10.04 -5.60
C CYS A 592 -3.05 10.77 -5.76
N VAL A 593 -3.93 10.72 -4.75
CA VAL A 593 -5.23 11.37 -4.83
C VAL A 593 -5.00 12.87 -4.68
N ARG A 594 -5.21 13.60 -5.77
CA ARG A 594 -4.95 15.04 -5.80
C ARG A 594 -6.04 15.80 -5.08
N GLN A 595 -5.66 16.94 -4.50
CA GLN A 595 -6.58 17.83 -3.81
C GLN A 595 -6.43 19.25 -4.39
N PRO A 596 -7.51 20.06 -4.44
CA PRO A 596 -7.40 21.46 -4.83
C PRO A 596 -6.55 22.27 -3.83
N GLY A 597 -5.77 23.22 -4.34
CA GLY A 597 -5.08 24.23 -3.51
C GLY A 597 -3.92 23.72 -2.66
N THR A 598 -3.42 22.50 -2.89
CA THR A 598 -2.24 21.95 -2.22
C THR A 598 -1.52 20.92 -3.10
N ASP A 599 -0.21 20.77 -2.91
CA ASP A 599 0.58 19.67 -3.49
C ASP A 599 0.58 18.40 -2.60
N GLN A 600 -0.04 18.47 -1.42
CA GLN A 600 -0.26 17.29 -0.57
C GLN A 600 -1.31 16.38 -1.21
N HIS A 601 -0.89 15.21 -1.65
CA HIS A 601 -1.78 14.15 -2.13
C HIS A 601 -2.14 13.16 -1.01
N LEU A 602 -3.25 12.44 -1.18
CA LEU A 602 -3.71 11.44 -0.22
C LEU A 602 -3.27 10.02 -0.58
N ASP A 603 -3.03 9.22 0.44
CA ASP A 603 -2.87 7.77 0.39
C ASP A 603 -4.22 7.09 0.15
N ALA A 604 -4.26 6.16 -0.80
CA ALA A 604 -5.47 5.47 -1.22
C ALA A 604 -5.59 4.02 -0.72
N GLN A 605 -4.53 3.49 -0.10
CA GLN A 605 -4.46 2.13 0.45
C GLN A 605 -4.90 1.03 -0.53
N GLY A 606 -4.44 1.09 -1.78
CA GLY A 606 -4.88 0.19 -2.85
C GLY A 606 -4.46 -1.28 -2.70
N ASP A 607 -3.61 -1.60 -1.72
CA ASP A 607 -3.09 -2.94 -1.47
C ASP A 607 -4.01 -3.83 -0.63
N LYS A 608 -5.12 -3.31 -0.10
CA LYS A 608 -5.98 -4.02 0.84
C LYS A 608 -7.29 -4.45 0.18
N ILE A 609 -7.73 -5.69 0.44
CA ILE A 609 -9.17 -5.92 0.48
C ILE A 609 -9.71 -5.11 1.65
N MET A 610 -10.66 -4.24 1.39
CA MET A 610 -11.21 -3.35 2.40
C MET A 610 -12.18 -4.12 3.29
N ALA A 611 -12.25 -3.71 4.55
CA ALA A 611 -13.30 -4.17 5.44
C ALA A 611 -14.61 -3.42 5.14
N ARG A 612 -15.78 -4.08 5.21
CA ARG A 612 -16.00 -5.49 5.55
C ARG A 612 -15.91 -6.40 4.34
N VAL A 613 -15.57 -7.66 4.59
CA VAL A 613 -15.97 -8.79 3.73
C VAL A 613 -17.31 -9.27 4.30
N VAL A 614 -18.38 -9.14 3.53
CA VAL A 614 -19.73 -9.43 4.04
C VAL A 614 -20.18 -10.80 3.58
N TYR A 615 -20.63 -11.63 4.51
CA TYR A 615 -21.34 -12.87 4.22
C TYR A 615 -22.84 -12.67 4.35
N ARG A 616 -23.59 -13.29 3.42
CA ARG A 616 -25.05 -13.30 3.46
C ARG A 616 -25.62 -14.59 2.89
N ASN A 617 -26.56 -15.22 3.61
CA ASN A 617 -27.39 -16.30 3.08
C ASN A 617 -28.74 -15.75 2.57
N ILE A 618 -28.93 -15.75 1.25
CA ILE A 618 -30.11 -15.22 0.58
C ILE A 618 -30.95 -16.40 0.09
N LYS A 619 -31.93 -16.82 0.89
CA LYS A 619 -32.86 -17.92 0.54
C LYS A 619 -32.14 -19.20 0.09
N GLY A 620 -31.08 -19.58 0.82
CA GLY A 620 -30.27 -20.77 0.55
C GLY A 620 -29.06 -20.52 -0.36
N ARG A 621 -28.89 -19.31 -0.90
CA ARG A 621 -27.70 -18.90 -1.66
C ARG A 621 -26.74 -18.13 -0.76
N GLU A 622 -25.65 -18.77 -0.38
CA GLU A 622 -24.57 -18.15 0.37
C GLU A 622 -23.72 -17.25 -0.55
N SER A 623 -23.58 -15.99 -0.16
CA SER A 623 -22.91 -14.94 -0.93
C SER A 623 -21.87 -14.24 -0.07
N VAL A 624 -20.70 -13.98 -0.64
CA VAL A 624 -19.64 -13.19 -0.01
C VAL A 624 -19.34 -11.96 -0.88
N VAL A 625 -19.41 -10.76 -0.31
CA VAL A 625 -19.17 -9.49 -1.01
C VAL A 625 -17.90 -8.83 -0.46
N ALA A 626 -17.01 -8.40 -1.35
CA ALA A 626 -15.75 -7.76 -1.00
C ALA A 626 -15.40 -6.64 -1.99
N VAL A 627 -14.61 -5.68 -1.54
CA VAL A 627 -14.18 -4.53 -2.36
C VAL A 627 -12.73 -4.15 -2.09
N HIS A 628 -12.13 -3.42 -3.04
CA HIS A 628 -10.86 -2.72 -2.87
C HIS A 628 -10.67 -1.61 -3.93
N SER A 629 -9.69 -0.75 -3.69
CA SER A 629 -9.34 0.35 -4.58
C SER A 629 -8.37 -0.11 -5.67
N VAL A 630 -8.70 0.12 -6.95
CA VAL A 630 -7.84 -0.23 -8.09
C VAL A 630 -7.58 0.97 -8.99
N ALA A 631 -6.41 0.96 -9.66
CA ALA A 631 -6.13 1.92 -10.72
C ALA A 631 -7.08 1.72 -11.91
N THR A 632 -7.48 2.83 -12.53
CA THR A 632 -8.45 2.86 -13.64
C THR A 632 -7.79 3.34 -14.92
N ARG A 633 -8.40 3.03 -16.07
CA ARG A 633 -7.89 3.50 -17.37
C ARG A 633 -7.91 5.02 -17.49
N ALA A 634 -8.87 5.68 -16.84
CA ALA A 634 -9.00 7.13 -16.86
C ALA A 634 -7.92 7.86 -16.02
N GLY A 635 -7.07 7.14 -15.30
CA GLY A 635 -5.99 7.70 -14.47
C GLY A 635 -6.42 8.10 -13.06
N GLY A 636 -7.70 7.93 -12.72
CA GLY A 636 -8.24 8.04 -11.36
C GLY A 636 -8.23 6.70 -10.62
N GLY A 637 -9.06 6.61 -9.57
CA GLY A 637 -9.24 5.40 -8.77
C GLY A 637 -10.66 4.88 -8.84
N GLY A 638 -10.81 3.57 -8.88
CA GLY A 638 -12.11 2.90 -9.02
C GLY A 638 -12.36 1.92 -7.90
N VAL A 639 -13.64 1.76 -7.54
CA VAL A 639 -14.08 0.74 -6.59
C VAL A 639 -14.23 -0.58 -7.34
N ARG A 640 -13.27 -1.48 -7.17
CA ARG A 640 -13.42 -2.87 -7.64
C ARG A 640 -14.16 -3.66 -6.59
N TRP A 641 -15.25 -4.29 -6.99
CA TRP A 641 -16.13 -5.08 -6.13
C TRP A 641 -16.40 -6.45 -6.72
N TYR A 642 -16.69 -7.40 -5.82
CA TYR A 642 -16.91 -8.81 -6.14
C TYR A 642 -18.12 -9.33 -5.35
N GLU A 643 -18.91 -10.19 -5.97
CA GLU A 643 -19.79 -11.13 -5.28
C GLU A 643 -19.31 -12.54 -5.62
N PHE A 644 -19.05 -13.34 -4.58
CA PHE A 644 -18.71 -14.75 -4.68
C PHE A 644 -19.88 -15.59 -4.16
N THR A 645 -20.13 -16.75 -4.76
CA THR A 645 -20.98 -17.79 -4.17
C THR A 645 -20.13 -18.73 -3.34
N VAL A 646 -20.67 -19.22 -2.22
CA VAL A 646 -20.07 -20.32 -1.46
C VAL A 646 -20.73 -21.61 -1.91
N GLU A 647 -19.94 -22.49 -2.51
CA GLU A 647 -20.40 -23.78 -3.02
C GLU A 647 -20.59 -24.80 -1.88
N LYS A 648 -21.20 -25.95 -2.20
CA LYS A 648 -21.46 -27.01 -1.21
C LYS A 648 -20.20 -27.56 -0.55
N ASP A 649 -19.09 -27.59 -1.28
CA ASP A 649 -17.76 -27.98 -0.78
C ASP A 649 -17.02 -26.84 -0.05
N ARG A 650 -17.71 -25.71 0.17
CA ARG A 650 -17.21 -24.47 0.77
C ARG A 650 -16.20 -23.70 -0.09
N SER A 651 -15.92 -24.13 -1.32
CA SER A 651 -15.12 -23.32 -2.25
C SER A 651 -15.87 -22.05 -2.67
N LEU A 652 -15.14 -21.00 -2.98
CA LEU A 652 -15.73 -19.75 -3.48
C LEU A 652 -15.71 -19.72 -5.01
N GLN A 653 -16.82 -19.35 -5.63
CA GLN A 653 -16.86 -19.07 -7.07
C GLN A 653 -17.21 -17.61 -7.34
N LEU A 654 -16.50 -16.99 -8.27
CA LEU A 654 -16.82 -15.64 -8.70
C LEU A 654 -18.17 -15.64 -9.43
N ARG A 655 -19.16 -14.96 -8.85
CA ARG A 655 -20.49 -14.79 -9.45
C ARG A 655 -20.57 -13.54 -10.31
N GLN A 656 -20.06 -12.42 -9.79
CA GLN A 656 -19.97 -11.16 -10.53
C GLN A 656 -18.88 -10.26 -9.97
N GLN A 657 -18.41 -9.34 -10.80
CA GLN A 657 -17.44 -8.30 -10.44
C GLN A 657 -17.67 -7.05 -11.30
N GLY A 658 -17.21 -5.91 -10.80
CA GLY A 658 -17.14 -4.66 -11.57
C GLY A 658 -16.12 -3.69 -10.96
N THR A 659 -15.61 -2.76 -11.76
CA THR A 659 -14.88 -1.57 -11.28
C THR A 659 -15.75 -0.35 -11.54
N TYR A 660 -16.26 0.30 -10.51
CA TYR A 660 -17.03 1.53 -10.66
C TYR A 660 -16.10 2.74 -10.78
N ALA A 661 -16.03 3.31 -11.98
CA ALA A 661 -15.16 4.44 -12.33
C ALA A 661 -15.78 5.28 -13.48
N PRO A 662 -16.93 5.94 -13.24
CA PRO A 662 -17.68 6.65 -14.28
C PRO A 662 -17.01 7.92 -14.84
N ASP A 663 -15.86 8.32 -14.30
CA ASP A 663 -15.10 9.51 -14.66
C ASP A 663 -13.60 9.32 -14.31
N SER A 664 -12.79 10.38 -14.44
CA SER A 664 -11.35 10.35 -14.11
C SER A 664 -11.03 10.71 -12.65
N LEU A 665 -12.02 10.81 -11.78
CA LEU A 665 -11.84 11.13 -10.36
C LEU A 665 -11.56 9.87 -9.54
N TYR A 666 -11.23 10.05 -8.27
CA TYR A 666 -10.87 8.95 -7.37
C TYR A 666 -12.09 8.51 -6.57
N ARG A 667 -12.31 7.20 -6.55
CA ARG A 667 -13.18 6.49 -5.61
C ARG A 667 -12.34 5.42 -4.93
N TRP A 668 -12.11 5.55 -3.64
CA TRP A 668 -11.22 4.67 -2.89
C TRP A 668 -11.79 4.39 -1.50
N MET A 669 -11.20 3.40 -0.81
CA MET A 669 -11.55 3.04 0.58
C MET A 669 -13.02 2.71 0.75
N ALA A 670 -13.50 1.88 -0.16
CA ALA A 670 -14.88 1.45 -0.20
C ALA A 670 -15.22 0.45 0.92
N SER A 671 -16.49 0.41 1.29
CA SER A 671 -17.06 -0.60 2.19
C SER A 671 -18.40 -1.10 1.61
N PRO A 672 -18.59 -2.42 1.42
CA PRO A 672 -19.80 -2.96 0.82
C PRO A 672 -20.78 -3.52 1.88
N ALA A 673 -22.06 -3.52 1.54
CA ALA A 673 -23.08 -4.31 2.22
C ALA A 673 -24.06 -4.93 1.21
N ILE A 674 -24.71 -6.02 1.62
CA ILE A 674 -25.71 -6.72 0.82
C ILE A 674 -26.96 -6.97 1.66
N ASP A 675 -28.11 -6.59 1.12
CA ASP A 675 -29.39 -6.68 1.85
C ASP A 675 -30.07 -8.06 1.70
N ARG A 676 -31.23 -8.24 2.35
CA ARG A 676 -32.01 -9.49 2.32
C ARG A 676 -32.47 -9.92 0.92
N ASN A 677 -32.57 -8.97 -0.02
CA ASN A 677 -33.01 -9.23 -1.38
C ASN A 677 -31.83 -9.47 -2.33
N GLY A 678 -30.59 -9.25 -1.88
CA GLY A 678 -29.39 -9.33 -2.71
C GLY A 678 -29.08 -8.04 -3.46
N ASN A 679 -29.63 -6.92 -3.02
CA ASN A 679 -29.19 -5.60 -3.46
C ASN A 679 -27.84 -5.30 -2.81
N ILE A 680 -26.90 -4.72 -3.55
CA ILE A 680 -25.56 -4.41 -3.06
C ILE A 680 -25.40 -2.89 -3.04
N GLY A 681 -25.02 -2.35 -1.90
CA GLY A 681 -24.67 -0.94 -1.73
C GLY A 681 -23.23 -0.80 -1.29
N ILE A 682 -22.57 0.25 -1.79
CA ILE A 682 -21.15 0.49 -1.53
C ILE A 682 -20.96 1.98 -1.26
N GLY A 683 -20.48 2.30 -0.06
CA GLY A 683 -20.01 3.63 0.29
C GLY A 683 -18.50 3.73 0.09
N TYR A 684 -18.00 4.91 -0.31
CA TYR A 684 -16.58 5.15 -0.57
C TYR A 684 -16.23 6.64 -0.47
N SER A 685 -14.95 6.89 -0.26
CA SER A 685 -14.36 8.22 -0.36
C SER A 685 -14.30 8.64 -1.83
N PHE A 686 -14.59 9.91 -2.10
CA PHE A 686 -14.56 10.51 -3.43
C PHE A 686 -13.70 11.76 -3.43
N GLY A 687 -12.97 12.05 -4.51
CA GLY A 687 -12.13 13.23 -4.60
C GLY A 687 -11.24 13.25 -5.84
N GLY A 688 -10.31 14.19 -5.89
CA GLY A 688 -9.50 14.48 -7.07
C GLY A 688 -9.80 15.88 -7.60
N SER A 689 -8.76 16.64 -7.96
CA SER A 689 -8.92 18.02 -8.46
C SER A 689 -9.90 18.07 -9.66
N PRO A 690 -10.91 18.96 -9.64
CA PRO A 690 -11.06 20.12 -8.76
C PRO A 690 -11.90 19.89 -7.47
N HIS A 691 -12.23 18.65 -7.11
CA HIS A 691 -13.05 18.31 -5.94
C HIS A 691 -12.20 17.95 -4.71
N PHE A 692 -12.64 18.40 -3.54
CA PHE A 692 -12.10 17.96 -2.26
C PHE A 692 -12.61 16.57 -1.90
N ALA A 693 -11.91 15.91 -0.99
CA ALA A 693 -12.27 14.58 -0.53
C ALA A 693 -13.57 14.61 0.31
N GLY A 694 -14.54 13.78 -0.07
CA GLY A 694 -15.85 13.63 0.55
C GLY A 694 -16.39 12.21 0.41
N GLN A 695 -17.70 12.03 0.54
CA GLN A 695 -18.35 10.73 0.65
C GLN A 695 -19.44 10.53 -0.39
N ARG A 696 -19.41 9.37 -1.03
CA ARG A 696 -20.40 8.98 -2.03
C ARG A 696 -20.85 7.53 -1.83
N PHE A 697 -21.99 7.22 -2.41
CA PHE A 697 -22.62 5.92 -2.35
C PHE A 697 -23.16 5.51 -3.73
N ALA A 698 -22.86 4.29 -4.15
CA ALA A 698 -23.46 3.69 -5.34
C ALA A 698 -23.97 2.28 -5.02
N ALA A 699 -24.95 1.81 -5.81
CA ALA A 699 -25.62 0.56 -5.53
C ALA A 699 -26.15 -0.12 -6.79
N ARG A 700 -26.58 -1.36 -6.61
CA ARG A 700 -27.35 -2.15 -7.59
C ARG A 700 -28.49 -2.89 -6.90
N LEU A 701 -29.56 -3.12 -7.63
CA LEU A 701 -30.61 -4.04 -7.23
C LEU A 701 -30.27 -5.46 -7.66
N ALA A 702 -30.83 -6.46 -6.97
CA ALA A 702 -30.54 -7.88 -7.21
C ALA A 702 -30.82 -8.30 -8.66
N GLY A 703 -31.91 -7.79 -9.25
CA GLY A 703 -32.34 -8.07 -10.62
C GLY A 703 -31.62 -7.26 -11.71
N ASP A 704 -30.70 -6.38 -11.35
CA ASP A 704 -29.92 -5.64 -12.34
C ASP A 704 -28.89 -6.51 -13.05
N ARG A 705 -28.49 -6.07 -14.25
CA ARG A 705 -27.39 -6.67 -15.00
C ARG A 705 -26.18 -6.87 -14.08
N LEU A 706 -25.66 -8.09 -14.06
CA LEU A 706 -24.51 -8.45 -13.23
C LEU A 706 -23.29 -7.60 -13.58
N GLY A 707 -22.50 -7.27 -12.56
CA GLY A 707 -21.26 -6.51 -12.68
C GLY A 707 -21.43 -5.00 -12.87
N GLN A 708 -22.64 -4.45 -12.72
CA GLN A 708 -22.89 -3.00 -12.81
C GLN A 708 -23.55 -2.45 -11.54
N LEU A 709 -23.09 -1.28 -11.10
CA LEU A 709 -23.78 -0.42 -10.13
C LEU A 709 -24.71 0.51 -10.92
N THR A 710 -25.98 0.15 -10.96
CA THR A 710 -27.00 0.73 -11.84
C THR A 710 -27.71 1.94 -11.23
N LEU A 711 -27.69 2.11 -9.91
CA LEU A 711 -28.21 3.31 -9.26
C LEU A 711 -27.21 4.45 -9.45
N HIS A 712 -27.73 5.63 -9.77
CA HIS A 712 -26.90 6.82 -9.86
C HIS A 712 -26.19 7.08 -8.52
N GLU A 713 -24.93 7.51 -8.59
CA GLU A 713 -24.15 7.85 -7.42
C GLU A 713 -24.87 8.93 -6.60
N THR A 714 -24.92 8.74 -5.28
CA THR A 714 -25.50 9.66 -4.30
C THR A 714 -24.37 10.32 -3.53
N VAL A 715 -24.41 11.65 -3.41
CA VAL A 715 -23.47 12.40 -2.56
C VAL A 715 -23.98 12.39 -1.13
N LEU A 716 -23.17 11.90 -0.19
CA LEU A 716 -23.48 11.96 1.24
C LEU A 716 -22.89 13.22 1.89
N ALA A 717 -21.65 13.54 1.55
CA ALA A 717 -20.95 14.73 2.02
C ALA A 717 -19.99 15.23 0.93
N GLU A 718 -20.03 16.52 0.62
CA GLU A 718 -19.00 17.16 -0.19
C GLU A 718 -17.84 17.57 0.71
N GLY A 719 -16.61 17.37 0.23
CA GLY A 719 -15.44 17.95 0.88
C GLY A 719 -15.39 19.46 0.66
N GLU A 720 -14.90 20.21 1.64
CA GLU A 720 -14.85 21.67 1.62
C GLU A 720 -13.42 22.23 1.73
N ALA A 721 -12.44 21.40 2.06
CA ALA A 721 -11.04 21.78 2.24
C ALA A 721 -10.09 20.62 1.94
N PRO A 722 -8.81 20.90 1.59
CA PRO A 722 -7.81 19.87 1.43
C PRO A 722 -7.24 19.45 2.79
N GLN A 723 -6.84 18.19 2.90
CA GLN A 723 -6.06 17.71 4.04
C GLN A 723 -4.58 18.00 3.82
N THR A 724 -4.01 18.84 4.70
CA THR A 724 -2.60 19.28 4.60
C THR A 724 -1.75 18.86 5.80
N ASN A 725 -2.32 18.18 6.79
CA ASN A 725 -1.65 17.78 8.03
C ASN A 725 -0.85 16.46 7.88
N THR A 726 -1.29 15.56 7.00
CA THR A 726 -0.66 14.28 6.70
C THR A 726 -1.14 13.75 5.35
N MET A 727 -0.39 12.82 4.76
CA MET A 727 -0.80 12.08 3.55
C MET A 727 -1.87 11.01 3.82
N ARG A 728 -1.94 10.49 5.04
CA ARG A 728 -2.88 9.44 5.42
C ARG A 728 -4.28 10.03 5.60
N TRP A 729 -5.20 9.72 4.69
CA TRP A 729 -6.57 10.23 4.68
C TRP A 729 -7.39 9.66 5.86
N GLU A 730 -7.93 8.48 5.66
CA GLU A 730 -8.45 7.54 6.65
C GLU A 730 -7.78 6.19 6.38
N ASP A 731 -7.94 5.21 7.26
CA ASP A 731 -7.46 3.84 7.01
C ASP A 731 -8.57 2.90 6.53
N TYR A 732 -9.85 3.24 6.79
CA TYR A 732 -11.01 2.46 6.36
C TYR A 732 -12.31 3.24 6.59
N THR A 733 -13.34 2.84 5.84
CA THR A 733 -14.72 3.29 5.99
C THR A 733 -15.60 2.09 6.34
N GLN A 734 -16.83 2.33 6.81
CA GLN A 734 -17.67 1.23 7.29
C GLN A 734 -19.12 1.38 6.84
N THR A 735 -19.63 0.33 6.19
CA THR A 735 -21.07 0.10 6.02
C THR A 735 -21.63 -0.86 7.06
N ALA A 736 -22.93 -0.77 7.34
CA ALA A 736 -23.66 -1.70 8.21
C ALA A 736 -25.10 -1.89 7.74
N ILE A 737 -25.61 -3.12 7.76
CA ILE A 737 -27.04 -3.40 7.52
C ILE A 737 -27.85 -3.06 8.78
N ASP A 738 -28.95 -2.34 8.58
CA ASP A 738 -29.94 -2.10 9.61
C ASP A 738 -30.71 -3.40 9.94
N PRO A 739 -30.60 -3.96 11.16
CA PRO A 739 -31.26 -5.22 11.48
C PRO A 739 -32.79 -5.09 11.61
N SER A 740 -33.34 -3.88 11.70
CA SER A 740 -34.79 -3.66 11.88
C SER A 740 -35.59 -3.91 10.59
N ASP A 741 -35.02 -3.59 9.43
CA ASP A 741 -35.67 -3.79 8.13
C ASP A 741 -34.87 -4.69 7.17
N ASP A 742 -33.58 -4.91 7.48
CA ASP A 742 -32.67 -5.76 6.74
C ASP A 742 -32.53 -5.34 5.25
N CYS A 743 -32.72 -4.03 5.01
CA CYS A 743 -32.73 -3.36 3.71
C CYS A 743 -32.01 -2.00 3.71
N THR A 744 -31.98 -1.30 4.83
CA THR A 744 -31.31 0.00 4.95
C THR A 744 -29.82 -0.21 5.21
N ILE A 745 -28.98 0.39 4.37
CA ILE A 745 -27.53 0.35 4.48
C ILE A 745 -27.04 1.66 5.08
N TRP A 746 -26.39 1.58 6.22
CA TRP A 746 -25.71 2.69 6.85
C TRP A 746 -24.26 2.78 6.37
N TYR A 747 -23.71 3.99 6.30
CA TYR A 747 -22.35 4.26 5.86
C TYR A 747 -21.74 5.43 6.63
N VAL A 748 -20.44 5.35 6.90
CA VAL A 748 -19.63 6.45 7.43
C VAL A 748 -18.24 6.45 6.79
N GLY A 749 -17.74 7.65 6.52
CA GLY A 749 -16.35 7.93 6.17
C GLY A 749 -15.99 9.37 6.51
N ASP A 750 -14.84 9.82 6.02
CA ASP A 750 -14.31 11.17 6.26
C ASP A 750 -14.72 12.21 5.21
N TYR A 751 -14.71 13.47 5.63
CA TYR A 751 -14.64 14.66 4.78
C TYR A 751 -14.00 15.80 5.59
N LEU A 752 -13.55 16.87 4.94
CA LEU A 752 -13.07 18.06 5.65
C LEU A 752 -14.04 19.23 5.48
N LYS A 753 -14.36 19.88 6.60
CA LYS A 753 -15.08 21.16 6.66
C LYS A 753 -14.13 22.32 6.32
N LYS A 754 -14.67 23.41 5.81
CA LYS A 754 -13.89 24.62 5.51
C LYS A 754 -13.19 25.16 6.76
N GLY A 755 -11.88 25.33 6.68
CA GLY A 755 -11.05 25.87 7.78
C GLY A 755 -10.74 24.86 8.89
N ALA A 756 -11.21 23.61 8.79
CA ALA A 756 -10.84 22.55 9.73
C ALA A 756 -9.40 22.09 9.49
N LEU A 757 -8.71 21.71 10.57
CA LEU A 757 -7.33 21.19 10.52
C LEU A 757 -7.27 19.65 10.45
N THR A 758 -8.41 18.98 10.62
CA THR A 758 -8.55 17.53 10.65
C THR A 758 -9.95 17.12 10.19
N TYR A 759 -10.20 15.82 10.11
CA TYR A 759 -11.42 15.25 9.55
C TYR A 759 -12.69 15.57 10.34
N SER A 760 -13.80 15.49 9.62
CA SER A 760 -15.16 15.29 10.15
C SER A 760 -15.71 14.00 9.53
N THR A 761 -16.68 13.38 10.19
CA THR A 761 -17.39 12.23 9.62
C THR A 761 -18.86 12.57 9.40
N ARG A 762 -19.48 11.90 8.43
CA ARG A 762 -20.91 12.00 8.14
C ARG A 762 -21.48 10.60 8.14
N ILE A 763 -22.54 10.37 8.90
CA ILE A 763 -23.25 9.09 8.93
C ILE A 763 -24.49 9.23 8.05
N GLY A 764 -24.64 8.33 7.07
CA GLY A 764 -25.78 8.29 6.16
C GLY A 764 -26.45 6.92 6.12
N ALA A 765 -27.77 6.90 5.86
CA ALA A 765 -28.54 5.67 5.69
C ALA A 765 -29.25 5.65 4.34
N PHE A 766 -29.09 4.57 3.58
CA PHE A 766 -29.57 4.42 2.21
C PHE A 766 -30.50 3.21 2.12
N ARG A 767 -31.76 3.42 1.72
CA ARG A 767 -32.73 2.34 1.56
C ARG A 767 -32.72 1.79 0.13
N LEU A 768 -32.55 0.47 0.00
CA LEU A 768 -32.49 -0.23 -1.31
C LEU A 768 -33.73 -1.09 -1.63
N CYS A 769 -34.61 -1.31 -0.67
CA CYS A 769 -35.84 -2.08 -0.85
C CYS A 769 -37.04 -1.34 -0.27
N GLU A 770 -38.25 -1.65 -0.77
CA GLU A 770 -39.52 -1.10 -0.28
C GLU A 770 -40.01 -1.78 1.00
#